data_AF-A0A5C2SL05-F1
#
_entry.id   AF-A0A5C2SL05-F1
#
_cell.length_a   1.000
_cell.length_b   1.000
_cell.length_c   1.000
_cell.angle_alpha   90.00
_cell.angle_beta   90.00
_cell.angle_gamma   90.00
#
_symmetry.space_group_name_H-M   'P 1'
#
loop_
_entity.id
_entity.type
_entity.pdbx_description
1 polymer ?
#
loop_
_entity_poly.entity_id
_entity_poly.type
_entity_poly.pdbx_seq_one_letter_code
_entity_poly.pdbx_strand_id
1 'polypeptide(L)'
;MPLVLPTIEQIEDYLESVEELIVSSLSAATPDLPKVSETINRLWQDVLRHSPQAVPSSLKGLGAFEVPPPPPPPPPPKGFWESTADWVADHPWTTAGISVGFVGAGLLVGYAHPRLRHRTRIGARKHAAAANTERRQVIVVLGGDSPLGLPLILDLEKKGYIVITSVATPEAVDEIESKAHGYVRVLVLDPTEPEMVPFFLRSLASTMSRRFPLTAAGDPHAAPTTHLFVQSVISLLTLPSSTTVPPPAPLEHLNLRGTYQDYLQATHIVPLQVLQALLPLLRSSPARARDALSSGAGQQSIVVCLPATDARVGLPFGSAQAMSAAATLRGVEVLRREIRAASSSGTTGTAEAMRNIRVVVVDVGAVGEAVTTPVSDAALKSVDQWTPAEQAAYGPAFGSLLEHGTRREPSDVSVFVDTVVDVVSNGRKSGRACRSHPAIGRLRQFVRGDRIAVGAGAHTYAFASYLPPLLLDALLNIPYFLASIRNALLPVPPRVILPPRVAAAAQPPPPPPASVVTAAAAEKQPEPTSGTDSEHEHSETGSEADVESNSGVGESWVSLKTRPSEAAVWVPTSTQAISLWLVPNEETRRKIETAMKIGPPTTNSPSSFPPFQPHVTLASSSDPTALRAAVPRDQPAIPVSFKSLEVGEKYFMSVFVAVHSAHGSPLETLREHLRASLGDAAVPPVAHLSLYYIDKADKGEREYVARRLKSELRVLEGGRGDESVVKIACFYDDIEEEQDPELIDGFDGEEIWLVRCKGPVPSWEVLQKFILAK
;
A
#
# COMPACT_ATOMS: atom_id res chain seq x y z
N MET A 1 5.35 53.25 15.74
CA MET A 1 4.11 53.71 15.09
C MET A 1 2.97 52.86 15.64
N PRO A 2 1.89 53.45 16.17
CA PRO A 2 0.76 52.67 16.66
C PRO A 2 -0.01 52.04 15.48
N LEU A 3 -0.32 50.75 15.60
CA LEU A 3 -1.12 49.99 14.65
C LEU A 3 -2.56 50.52 14.68
N VAL A 4 -2.96 51.20 13.62
CA VAL A 4 -4.35 51.61 13.38
C VAL A 4 -5.10 50.37 12.89
N LEU A 5 -6.06 49.89 13.69
CA LEU A 5 -6.98 48.83 13.26
C LEU A 5 -7.93 49.42 12.20
N PRO A 6 -8.20 48.68 11.10
CA PRO A 6 -9.14 49.13 10.09
C PRO A 6 -10.54 49.29 10.70
N THR A 7 -11.22 50.37 10.33
CA THR A 7 -12.58 50.65 10.81
C THR A 7 -13.57 49.68 10.16
N ILE A 8 -14.71 49.46 10.81
CA ILE A 8 -15.78 48.56 10.34
C ILE A 8 -16.23 48.96 8.92
N GLU A 9 -16.28 50.26 8.64
CA GLU A 9 -16.59 50.83 7.32
C GLU A 9 -15.59 50.35 6.24
N GLN A 10 -14.30 50.23 6.56
CA GLN A 10 -13.29 49.73 5.60
C GLN A 10 -13.42 48.22 5.33
N ILE A 11 -14.01 47.48 6.28
CA ILE A 11 -14.26 46.05 6.13
C ILE A 11 -15.55 45.83 5.33
N GLU A 12 -16.56 46.67 5.55
CA GLU A 12 -17.81 46.66 4.78
C GLU A 12 -17.55 47.08 3.32
N ASP A 13 -16.79 48.16 3.08
CA ASP A 13 -16.37 48.58 1.74
C ASP A 13 -15.57 47.48 1.01
N TYR A 14 -14.72 46.74 1.74
CA TYR A 14 -13.98 45.63 1.17
C TYR A 14 -14.89 44.45 0.82
N LEU A 15 -15.87 44.12 1.66
CA LEU A 15 -16.83 43.04 1.39
C LEU A 15 -17.74 43.38 0.21
N GLU A 16 -18.19 44.64 0.11
CA GLU A 16 -19.00 45.11 -1.01
C GLU A 16 -18.18 45.08 -2.31
N SER A 17 -16.90 45.46 -2.26
CA SER A 17 -16.00 45.34 -3.42
C SER A 17 -15.75 43.89 -3.85
N VAL A 18 -15.72 42.94 -2.92
CA VAL A 18 -15.54 41.50 -3.20
C VAL A 18 -16.81 40.89 -3.76
N GLU A 19 -17.98 41.28 -3.25
CA GLU A 19 -19.27 40.86 -3.79
C GLU A 19 -19.45 41.37 -5.23
N GLU A 20 -19.11 42.63 -5.50
CA GLU A 20 -19.17 43.21 -6.84
C GLU A 20 -18.20 42.51 -7.80
N LEU A 21 -17.00 42.13 -7.34
CA LEU A 21 -16.02 41.36 -8.11
C LEU A 21 -16.47 39.93 -8.40
N ILE A 22 -17.21 39.30 -7.48
CA ILE A 22 -17.79 37.96 -7.66
C ILE A 22 -18.97 38.02 -8.63
N VAL A 23 -19.85 39.01 -8.50
CA VAL A 23 -20.99 39.21 -9.40
C VAL A 23 -20.52 39.58 -10.81
N SER A 24 -19.51 40.43 -10.94
CA SER A 24 -18.91 40.77 -12.23
C SER A 24 -18.20 39.56 -12.85
N SER A 25 -17.50 38.74 -12.06
CA SER A 25 -16.79 37.56 -12.56
C SER A 25 -17.72 36.41 -12.94
N LEU A 26 -18.82 36.20 -12.19
CA LEU A 26 -19.83 35.19 -12.53
C LEU A 26 -20.64 35.60 -13.78
N SER A 27 -20.94 36.89 -13.91
CA SER A 27 -21.66 37.40 -15.10
C SER A 27 -20.79 37.39 -16.36
N ALA A 28 -19.48 37.57 -16.23
CA ALA A 28 -18.53 37.54 -17.33
C ALA A 28 -18.11 36.12 -17.76
N ALA A 29 -18.18 35.13 -16.88
CA ALA A 29 -17.69 33.76 -17.15
C ALA A 29 -18.72 32.79 -17.72
N THR A 30 -20.01 33.12 -17.76
CA THR A 30 -21.07 32.18 -18.20
C THR A 30 -22.28 32.87 -18.82
N PRO A 31 -22.26 33.22 -20.12
CA PRO A 31 -23.42 33.81 -20.78
C PRO A 31 -24.48 32.80 -21.29
N ASP A 32 -24.20 31.49 -21.38
CA ASP A 32 -25.08 30.56 -22.12
C ASP A 32 -25.37 29.20 -21.46
N LEU A 33 -26.04 29.13 -20.29
CA LEU A 33 -26.57 27.84 -19.79
C LEU A 33 -27.89 27.99 -18.99
N PRO A 34 -29.07 27.99 -19.63
CA PRO A 34 -30.38 28.00 -18.96
C PRO A 34 -30.77 26.68 -18.24
N LYS A 35 -29.93 25.63 -18.26
CA LYS A 35 -30.27 24.30 -17.74
C LYS A 35 -29.99 24.08 -16.24
N VAL A 36 -29.30 24.99 -15.57
CA VAL A 36 -28.91 24.81 -14.14
C VAL A 36 -30.03 25.27 -13.19
N SER A 37 -30.77 26.32 -13.53
CA SER A 37 -31.94 26.74 -12.75
C SER A 37 -33.07 25.71 -12.83
N GLU A 38 -33.20 25.02 -13.95
CA GLU A 38 -34.21 23.98 -14.17
C GLU A 38 -33.89 22.69 -13.40
N THR A 39 -32.62 22.30 -13.28
CA THR A 39 -32.19 21.15 -12.46
C THR A 39 -32.33 21.41 -10.96
N ILE A 40 -32.06 22.65 -10.51
CA ILE A 40 -32.26 23.07 -9.12
C ILE A 40 -33.76 23.11 -8.79
N ASN A 41 -34.60 23.63 -9.69
CA ASN A 41 -36.04 23.61 -9.51
C ASN A 41 -36.62 22.19 -9.49
N ARG A 42 -36.10 21.26 -10.32
CA ARG A 42 -36.49 19.84 -10.27
C ARG A 42 -36.12 19.17 -8.96
N LEU A 43 -34.89 19.40 -8.47
CA LEU A 43 -34.44 18.88 -7.17
C LEU A 43 -35.33 19.40 -6.03
N TRP A 44 -35.71 20.69 -6.09
CA TRP A 44 -36.58 21.29 -5.10
C TRP A 44 -38.00 20.72 -5.14
N GLN A 45 -38.54 20.45 -6.34
CA GLN A 45 -39.85 19.79 -6.48
C GLN A 45 -39.85 18.32 -6.02
N ASP A 46 -38.77 17.58 -6.23
CA ASP A 46 -38.65 16.19 -5.77
C ASP A 46 -38.50 16.11 -4.24
N VAL A 47 -37.80 17.07 -3.63
CA VAL A 47 -37.71 17.20 -2.16
C VAL A 47 -39.07 17.56 -1.55
N LEU A 48 -39.87 18.38 -2.23
CA LEU A 48 -41.24 18.70 -1.81
C LEU A 48 -42.20 17.51 -1.99
N ARG A 49 -41.97 16.62 -2.97
CA ARG A 49 -42.79 15.42 -3.21
C ARG A 49 -42.53 14.27 -2.24
N HIS A 50 -41.31 14.16 -1.71
CA HIS A 50 -40.88 13.03 -0.89
C HIS A 50 -40.70 13.34 0.60
N SER A 51 -41.14 14.51 1.07
CA SER A 51 -41.17 14.84 2.49
C SER A 51 -42.31 14.06 3.21
N PRO A 52 -42.00 13.20 4.21
CA PRO A 52 -43.02 12.42 4.92
C PRO A 52 -43.90 13.30 5.82
N GLN A 53 -45.22 13.21 5.63
CA GLN A 53 -46.22 13.85 6.49
C GLN A 53 -46.21 13.28 7.91
N ALA A 54 -45.85 14.12 8.89
CA ALA A 54 -46.35 14.05 10.26
C ALA A 54 -46.10 15.38 10.99
N VAL A 55 -46.96 16.38 10.78
CA VAL A 55 -47.12 17.50 11.73
C VAL A 55 -48.61 17.80 11.87
N PRO A 56 -49.21 17.74 13.07
CA PRO A 56 -50.63 17.94 13.26
C PRO A 56 -51.01 19.44 13.30
N SER A 57 -51.93 19.79 12.40
CA SER A 57 -53.09 20.69 12.54
C SER A 57 -53.09 21.80 13.62
N SER A 58 -52.49 22.95 13.32
CA SER A 58 -53.04 24.24 13.78
C SER A 58 -52.74 25.37 12.78
N LEU A 59 -53.53 25.46 11.71
CA LEU A 59 -53.78 26.72 10.99
C LEU A 59 -55.04 26.50 10.14
N LYS A 60 -56.19 26.64 10.82
CA LYS A 60 -57.49 26.82 10.19
C LYS A 60 -57.52 28.22 9.57
N GLY A 61 -57.96 28.29 8.31
CA GLY A 61 -58.78 29.41 7.83
C GLY A 61 -58.04 30.47 7.04
N LEU A 62 -57.82 30.21 5.75
CA LEU A 62 -57.78 31.27 4.74
C LEU A 62 -59.17 31.93 4.69
N GLY A 63 -59.25 33.17 5.15
CA GLY A 63 -60.42 34.02 5.04
C GLY A 63 -60.02 35.41 4.57
N ALA A 64 -60.51 35.76 3.39
CA ALA A 64 -60.73 37.09 2.81
C ALA A 64 -59.59 38.13 2.79
N PHE A 65 -59.21 38.43 1.55
CA PHE A 65 -58.49 39.58 1.03
C PHE A 65 -59.04 40.92 1.60
N GLU A 66 -58.22 41.65 2.37
CA GLU A 66 -58.34 43.10 2.49
C GLU A 66 -56.95 43.68 2.81
N VAL A 67 -56.49 44.58 1.94
CA VAL A 67 -55.15 45.18 1.96
C VAL A 67 -55.13 46.36 2.94
N PRO A 68 -54.34 46.34 4.03
CA PRO A 68 -54.00 47.55 4.79
C PRO A 68 -52.70 48.17 4.26
N PRO A 69 -52.52 49.50 4.40
CA PRO A 69 -51.37 50.24 3.86
C PRO A 69 -50.02 49.78 4.47
N PRO A 70 -48.89 50.01 3.77
CA PRO A 70 -47.62 49.38 4.10
C PRO A 70 -47.08 49.82 5.48
N PRO A 71 -46.68 48.89 6.36
CA PRO A 71 -45.92 49.22 7.56
C PRO A 71 -44.45 49.59 7.23
N PRO A 72 -43.81 50.42 8.07
CA PRO A 72 -42.45 50.93 7.85
C PRO A 72 -41.39 49.81 7.83
N PRO A 73 -40.23 50.03 7.16
CA PRO A 73 -39.22 49.01 6.93
C PRO A 73 -38.67 48.43 8.24
N PRO A 74 -38.46 47.09 8.33
CA PRO A 74 -37.91 46.45 9.51
C PRO A 74 -36.43 46.81 9.74
N PRO A 75 -35.99 46.90 11.01
CA PRO A 75 -34.59 47.16 11.34
C PRO A 75 -33.67 46.00 10.89
N PRO A 76 -32.40 46.28 10.60
CA PRO A 76 -31.44 45.30 10.08
C PRO A 76 -31.24 44.10 11.03
N PRO A 77 -30.96 42.90 10.50
CA PRO A 77 -30.79 41.70 11.31
C PRO A 77 -29.59 41.84 12.26
N LYS A 78 -29.84 41.56 13.54
CA LYS A 78 -28.84 41.58 14.61
C LYS A 78 -27.77 40.50 14.39
N GLY A 79 -26.51 40.87 14.61
CA GLY A 79 -25.36 39.96 14.48
C GLY A 79 -25.40 38.83 15.52
N PHE A 80 -24.72 37.72 15.20
CA PHE A 80 -24.67 36.53 16.05
C PHE A 80 -24.28 36.81 17.51
N TRP A 81 -23.43 37.82 17.75
CA TRP A 81 -23.00 38.22 19.10
C TRP A 81 -24.09 38.91 19.92
N GLU A 82 -24.94 39.70 19.28
CA GLU A 82 -26.08 40.34 19.93
C GLU A 82 -27.18 39.31 20.23
N SER A 83 -27.35 38.30 19.36
CA SER A 83 -28.25 37.16 19.64
C SER A 83 -27.81 36.33 20.85
N THR A 84 -26.50 36.14 21.07
CA THR A 84 -26.03 35.44 22.28
C THR A 84 -26.17 36.30 23.54
N ALA A 85 -25.93 37.61 23.43
CA ALA A 85 -26.12 38.53 24.56
C ALA A 85 -27.60 38.64 24.95
N ASP A 86 -28.50 38.78 23.97
CA ASP A 86 -29.94 38.81 24.15
C ASP A 86 -30.45 37.46 24.70
N TRP A 87 -29.95 36.32 24.21
CA TRP A 87 -30.33 35.00 24.74
C TRP A 87 -29.91 34.80 26.21
N VAL A 88 -28.72 35.27 26.59
CA VAL A 88 -28.23 35.24 27.97
C VAL A 88 -29.04 36.16 28.88
N ALA A 89 -29.46 37.32 28.35
CA ALA A 89 -30.32 38.27 29.05
C ALA A 89 -31.76 37.75 29.22
N ASP A 90 -32.29 37.06 28.22
CA ASP A 90 -33.67 36.54 28.19
C ASP A 90 -33.85 35.26 29.01
N HIS A 91 -32.77 34.55 29.34
CA HIS A 91 -32.84 33.30 30.09
C HIS A 91 -31.96 33.25 31.34
N PRO A 92 -32.11 34.20 32.29
CA PRO A 92 -31.21 34.33 33.45
C PRO A 92 -31.26 33.10 34.38
N TRP A 93 -32.38 32.37 34.41
CA TRP A 93 -32.55 31.19 35.26
C TRP A 93 -31.84 29.93 34.71
N THR A 94 -31.75 29.76 33.40
CA THR A 94 -30.98 28.65 32.81
C THR A 94 -29.48 28.93 32.82
N THR A 95 -29.05 30.18 32.60
CA THR A 95 -27.64 30.57 32.77
C THR A 95 -27.20 30.53 34.22
N ALA A 96 -28.05 30.91 35.18
CA ALA A 96 -27.81 30.67 36.61
C ALA A 96 -27.75 29.17 36.95
N GLY A 97 -28.62 28.34 36.37
CA GLY A 97 -28.60 26.88 36.57
C GLY A 97 -27.33 26.21 36.06
N ILE A 98 -26.81 26.63 34.90
CA ILE A 98 -25.58 26.09 34.31
C ILE A 98 -24.34 26.55 35.10
N SER A 99 -24.30 27.82 35.53
CA SER A 99 -23.18 28.36 36.33
C SER A 99 -23.14 27.79 37.76
N VAL A 100 -24.30 27.66 38.44
CA VAL A 100 -24.40 26.98 39.73
C VAL A 100 -24.10 25.48 39.61
N GLY A 101 -24.45 24.85 38.48
CA GLY A 101 -24.12 23.45 38.20
C GLY A 101 -22.61 23.20 38.07
N PHE A 102 -21.88 24.08 37.39
CA PHE A 102 -20.41 23.95 37.26
C PHE A 102 -19.67 24.26 38.57
N VAL A 103 -20.09 25.29 39.32
CA VAL A 103 -19.46 25.65 40.60
C VAL A 103 -19.82 24.65 41.71
N GLY A 104 -21.07 24.16 41.72
CA GLY A 104 -21.54 23.15 42.68
C GLY A 104 -20.90 21.77 42.48
N ALA A 105 -20.67 21.36 41.22
CA ALA A 105 -19.94 20.12 40.91
C ALA A 105 -18.45 20.23 41.29
N GLY A 106 -17.84 21.42 41.14
CA GLY A 106 -16.45 21.68 41.54
C GLY A 106 -16.24 21.61 43.06
N LEU A 107 -17.19 22.14 43.85
CA LEU A 107 -17.09 22.16 45.33
C LEU A 107 -17.37 20.80 45.98
N LEU A 108 -18.26 19.97 45.41
CA LEU A 108 -18.55 18.62 45.93
C LEU A 108 -17.39 17.63 45.77
N VAL A 109 -16.54 17.82 44.75
CA VAL A 109 -15.31 17.03 44.56
C VAL A 109 -14.25 17.35 45.64
N GLY A 110 -14.27 18.56 46.20
CA GLY A 110 -13.33 19.00 47.25
C GLY A 110 -13.63 18.46 48.66
N TYR A 111 -14.91 18.24 49.01
CA TYR A 111 -15.31 17.95 50.41
C TYR A 111 -15.52 16.47 50.76
N ALA A 112 -15.52 15.55 49.78
CA ALA A 112 -15.82 14.14 50.02
C ALA A 112 -14.62 13.27 50.48
N HIS A 113 -13.54 13.87 51.02
CA HIS A 113 -12.23 13.20 51.10
C HIS A 113 -11.91 12.31 52.33
N PRO A 114 -12.63 12.27 53.49
CA PRO A 114 -12.31 11.25 54.51
C PRO A 114 -13.28 10.06 54.57
N ARG A 115 -14.54 10.19 54.13
CA ARG A 115 -15.59 9.17 54.42
C ARG A 115 -15.71 8.04 53.40
N LEU A 116 -15.15 8.15 52.19
CA LEU A 116 -15.15 7.07 51.20
C LEU A 116 -14.09 5.98 51.44
N ARG A 117 -13.15 6.17 52.38
CA ARG A 117 -12.06 5.19 52.64
C ARG A 117 -12.52 3.90 53.32
N HIS A 118 -13.69 3.86 53.97
CA HIS A 118 -14.15 2.64 54.65
C HIS A 118 -15.00 1.71 53.79
N ARG A 119 -15.63 2.19 52.71
CA ARG A 119 -16.49 1.37 51.84
C ARG A 119 -15.73 0.65 50.71
N THR A 120 -14.50 1.07 50.41
CA THR A 120 -13.66 0.47 49.34
C THR A 120 -12.99 -0.84 49.74
N ARG A 121 -12.89 -1.18 51.04
CA ARG A 121 -12.31 -2.46 51.48
C ARG A 121 -13.24 -3.67 51.28
N ILE A 122 -14.56 -3.45 51.23
CA ILE A 122 -15.53 -4.54 50.99
C ILE A 122 -15.72 -4.78 49.48
N GLY A 123 -15.58 -3.75 48.63
CA GLY A 123 -15.58 -3.88 47.18
C GLY A 123 -14.32 -4.55 46.61
N ALA A 124 -13.16 -4.36 47.24
CA ALA A 124 -11.90 -4.95 46.79
C ALA A 124 -11.91 -6.50 46.78
N ARG A 125 -12.68 -7.14 47.66
CA ARG A 125 -12.82 -8.61 47.68
C ARG A 125 -13.71 -9.17 46.58
N LYS A 126 -14.68 -8.39 46.05
CA LYS A 126 -15.47 -8.78 44.86
C LYS A 126 -14.70 -8.53 43.56
N HIS A 127 -13.81 -7.55 43.51
CA HIS A 127 -12.93 -7.31 42.36
C HIS A 127 -11.76 -8.30 42.26
N ALA A 128 -11.26 -8.83 43.39
CA ALA A 128 -10.27 -9.91 43.38
C ALA A 128 -10.81 -11.22 42.77
N ALA A 129 -12.11 -11.48 42.89
CA ALA A 129 -12.75 -12.64 42.27
C ALA A 129 -13.00 -12.47 40.75
N ALA A 130 -13.15 -11.23 40.26
CA ALA A 130 -13.28 -10.92 38.83
C ALA A 130 -11.92 -10.82 38.10
N ALA A 131 -10.84 -10.51 38.83
CA ALA A 131 -9.47 -10.48 38.29
C ALA A 131 -9.00 -11.87 37.77
N ASN A 132 -9.58 -12.96 38.29
CA ASN A 132 -9.23 -14.33 37.89
C ASN A 132 -9.92 -14.80 36.60
N THR A 133 -10.76 -13.97 35.98
CA THR A 133 -11.45 -14.26 34.70
C THR A 133 -10.85 -13.58 33.47
N GLU A 134 -9.79 -12.77 33.62
CA GLU A 134 -9.45 -11.72 32.63
C GLU A 134 -8.51 -12.11 31.48
N ARG A 135 -7.66 -13.14 31.56
CA ARG A 135 -6.74 -13.49 30.45
C ARG A 135 -7.40 -14.33 29.34
N ARG A 136 -8.57 -13.89 28.85
CA ARG A 136 -9.28 -14.49 27.69
C ARG A 136 -9.37 -13.56 26.49
N GLN A 137 -9.05 -12.29 26.71
CA GLN A 137 -9.12 -11.24 25.71
C GLN A 137 -7.83 -11.24 24.89
N VAL A 138 -7.96 -11.55 23.61
CA VAL A 138 -6.86 -11.53 22.65
C VAL A 138 -6.81 -10.16 21.98
N ILE A 139 -5.64 -9.55 21.96
CA ILE A 139 -5.36 -8.35 21.19
C ILE A 139 -4.43 -8.75 20.04
N VAL A 140 -4.85 -8.46 18.82
CA VAL A 140 -4.01 -8.63 17.63
C VAL A 140 -3.29 -7.31 17.36
N VAL A 141 -1.96 -7.32 17.36
CA VAL A 141 -1.13 -6.14 17.03
C VAL A 141 -0.44 -6.40 15.69
N LEU A 142 -0.69 -5.59 14.68
CA LEU A 142 -0.02 -5.72 13.39
C LEU A 142 1.19 -4.78 13.37
N GLY A 143 2.39 -5.30 13.04
CA GLY A 143 3.64 -4.52 12.99
C GLY A 143 4.28 -4.30 14.36
N GLY A 144 4.45 -5.36 15.14
CA GLY A 144 5.06 -5.33 16.48
C GLY A 144 6.57 -5.06 16.49
N ASP A 145 7.21 -5.19 15.34
CA ASP A 145 8.60 -4.83 15.02
C ASP A 145 8.80 -3.32 14.83
N SER A 146 7.72 -2.55 14.74
CA SER A 146 7.77 -1.08 14.83
C SER A 146 8.42 -0.65 16.15
N PRO A 147 9.17 0.47 16.20
CA PRO A 147 9.75 0.99 17.44
C PRO A 147 8.71 1.27 18.54
N LEU A 148 7.45 1.50 18.15
CA LEU A 148 6.32 1.67 19.09
C LEU A 148 5.65 0.35 19.50
N GLY A 149 5.96 -0.75 18.80
CA GLY A 149 5.35 -2.06 18.97
C GLY A 149 5.76 -2.73 20.28
N LEU A 150 7.06 -2.94 20.52
CA LEU A 150 7.54 -3.62 21.73
C LEU A 150 7.06 -2.97 23.05
N PRO A 151 7.15 -1.64 23.25
CA PRO A 151 6.62 -1.00 24.45
C PRO A 151 5.10 -1.18 24.63
N LEU A 152 4.35 -1.15 23.52
CA LEU A 152 2.91 -1.38 23.52
C LEU A 152 2.56 -2.82 23.90
N ILE A 153 3.25 -3.81 23.31
CA ILE A 153 3.04 -5.24 23.56
C ILE A 153 3.27 -5.56 25.05
N LEU A 154 4.37 -5.07 25.61
CA LEU A 154 4.72 -5.30 27.02
C LEU A 154 3.71 -4.66 27.98
N ASP A 155 3.18 -3.46 27.66
CA ASP A 155 2.17 -2.82 28.50
C ASP A 155 0.80 -3.51 28.40
N LEU A 156 0.43 -4.02 27.22
CA LEU A 156 -0.77 -4.85 27.04
C LEU A 156 -0.66 -6.17 27.81
N GLU A 157 0.50 -6.83 27.77
CA GLU A 157 0.76 -8.03 28.57
C GLU A 157 0.64 -7.76 30.07
N LYS A 158 1.24 -6.66 30.56
CA LYS A 158 1.14 -6.21 31.97
C LYS A 158 -0.29 -5.97 32.41
N LYS A 159 -1.15 -5.47 31.51
CA LYS A 159 -2.58 -5.22 31.76
C LYS A 159 -3.45 -6.49 31.62
N GLY A 160 -2.82 -7.65 31.45
CA GLY A 160 -3.49 -8.96 31.51
C GLY A 160 -4.19 -9.35 30.20
N TYR A 161 -3.71 -8.87 29.06
CA TYR A 161 -4.18 -9.32 27.74
C TYR A 161 -3.29 -10.43 27.19
N ILE A 162 -3.86 -11.29 26.35
CA ILE A 162 -3.08 -12.17 25.47
C ILE A 162 -2.79 -11.38 24.20
N VAL A 163 -1.53 -11.25 23.82
CA VAL A 163 -1.14 -10.45 22.65
C VAL A 163 -0.66 -11.39 21.55
N ILE A 164 -1.29 -11.32 20.38
CA ILE A 164 -0.80 -11.96 19.17
C ILE A 164 -0.31 -10.85 18.27
N THR A 165 1.00 -10.79 18.02
CA THR A 165 1.60 -9.71 17.23
C THR A 165 2.15 -10.22 15.90
N SER A 166 2.06 -9.41 14.86
CA SER A 166 2.70 -9.69 13.57
C SER A 166 4.05 -8.96 13.48
N VAL A 167 5.05 -9.56 12.83
CA VAL A 167 6.37 -8.96 12.57
C VAL A 167 6.79 -9.23 11.13
N ALA A 168 7.56 -8.34 10.51
CA ALA A 168 7.99 -8.55 9.12
C ALA A 168 9.02 -9.67 8.99
N THR A 169 9.97 -9.78 9.91
CA THR A 169 11.10 -10.73 9.81
C THR A 169 11.06 -11.81 10.91
N PRO A 170 11.58 -13.02 10.63
CA PRO A 170 11.62 -14.09 11.62
C PRO A 170 12.58 -13.79 12.79
N GLU A 171 13.62 -12.97 12.60
CA GLU A 171 14.57 -12.63 13.67
C GLU A 171 13.89 -11.78 14.77
N ALA A 172 12.95 -10.91 14.37
CA ALA A 172 12.15 -10.12 15.31
C ALA A 172 11.22 -10.98 16.18
N VAL A 173 10.90 -12.21 15.75
CA VAL A 173 10.11 -13.17 16.53
C VAL A 173 10.84 -13.50 17.83
N ASP A 174 12.10 -13.93 17.73
CA ASP A 174 12.90 -14.33 18.89
C ASP A 174 13.19 -13.13 19.81
N GLU A 175 13.40 -11.95 19.25
CA GLU A 175 13.64 -10.73 20.04
C GLU A 175 12.43 -10.34 20.89
N ILE A 176 11.22 -10.41 20.33
CA ILE A 176 10.00 -10.04 21.05
C ILE A 176 9.56 -11.16 21.99
N GLU A 177 9.64 -12.43 21.58
CA GLU A 177 9.26 -13.56 22.43
C GLU A 177 10.19 -13.72 23.63
N SER A 178 11.51 -13.50 23.48
CA SER A 178 12.46 -13.56 24.59
C SER A 178 12.23 -12.50 25.68
N LYS A 179 11.62 -11.37 25.33
CA LYS A 179 11.28 -10.28 26.25
C LYS A 179 9.90 -10.44 26.90
N ALA A 180 9.10 -11.41 26.46
CA ALA A 180 7.73 -11.64 26.92
C ALA A 180 7.63 -12.78 27.96
N HIS A 181 6.53 -12.82 28.72
CA HIS A 181 6.32 -13.78 29.82
C HIS A 181 5.42 -14.97 29.42
N GLY A 182 5.43 -15.34 28.13
CA GLY A 182 4.67 -16.49 27.59
C GLY A 182 3.20 -16.21 27.24
N TYR A 183 2.73 -14.96 27.38
CA TYR A 183 1.38 -14.53 26.97
C TYR A 183 1.36 -13.75 25.65
N VAL A 184 2.53 -13.54 25.07
CA VAL A 184 2.72 -12.95 23.76
C VAL A 184 3.06 -14.07 22.79
N ARG A 185 2.43 -14.06 21.62
CA ARG A 185 2.80 -14.91 20.48
C ARG A 185 3.08 -14.04 19.28
N VAL A 186 4.21 -14.30 18.64
CA VAL A 186 4.65 -13.53 17.49
C VAL A 186 4.48 -14.37 16.23
N LEU A 187 3.91 -13.77 15.19
CA LEU A 187 3.64 -14.40 13.90
C LEU A 187 4.34 -13.58 12.80
N VAL A 188 4.93 -14.26 11.82
CA VAL A 188 5.56 -13.59 10.68
C VAL A 188 4.48 -13.15 9.69
N LEU A 189 4.50 -11.87 9.33
CA LEU A 189 3.70 -11.24 8.29
C LEU A 189 4.56 -10.13 7.67
N ASP A 190 5.16 -10.43 6.52
CA ASP A 190 5.80 -9.40 5.71
C ASP A 190 4.70 -8.57 5.01
N PRO A 191 4.62 -7.25 5.28
CA PRO A 191 3.61 -6.41 4.66
C PRO A 191 3.90 -6.11 3.18
N THR A 192 5.11 -6.38 2.67
CA THR A 192 5.44 -6.23 1.25
C THR A 192 4.90 -7.37 0.39
N GLU A 193 4.63 -8.53 0.99
CA GLU A 193 4.12 -9.71 0.30
C GLU A 193 2.65 -10.01 0.70
N PRO A 194 1.63 -9.52 -0.03
CA PRO A 194 0.23 -9.77 0.31
C PRO A 194 -0.16 -11.25 0.29
N GLU A 195 0.60 -12.09 -0.41
CA GLU A 195 0.44 -13.55 -0.43
C GLU A 195 0.65 -14.19 0.95
N MET A 196 1.31 -13.51 1.89
CA MET A 196 1.53 -13.99 3.25
C MET A 196 0.30 -13.85 4.15
N VAL A 197 -0.69 -13.04 3.76
CA VAL A 197 -1.89 -12.77 4.57
C VAL A 197 -2.68 -14.05 4.89
N PRO A 198 -2.97 -14.97 3.96
CA PRO A 198 -3.66 -16.23 4.28
C PRO A 198 -2.86 -17.12 5.24
N PHE A 199 -1.53 -17.17 5.12
CA PHE A 199 -0.67 -17.93 6.03
C PHE A 199 -0.68 -17.35 7.44
N PHE A 200 -0.62 -16.02 7.54
CA PHE A 200 -0.78 -15.31 8.80
C PHE A 200 -2.14 -15.59 9.43
N LEU A 201 -3.24 -15.53 8.68
CA LEU A 201 -4.59 -15.81 9.19
C LEU A 201 -4.75 -17.26 9.67
N ARG A 202 -4.18 -18.23 8.95
CA ARG A 202 -4.14 -19.64 9.37
C ARG A 202 -3.34 -19.81 10.67
N SER A 203 -2.20 -19.14 10.77
CA SER A 203 -1.35 -19.15 11.95
C SER A 203 -2.02 -18.46 13.15
N LEU A 204 -2.75 -17.38 12.91
CA LEU A 204 -3.56 -16.69 13.90
C LEU A 204 -4.68 -17.59 14.42
N ALA A 205 -5.43 -18.24 13.52
CA ALA A 205 -6.47 -19.20 13.91
C ALA A 205 -5.90 -20.37 14.72
N SER A 206 -4.76 -20.93 14.27
CA SER A 206 -4.02 -21.96 15.00
C SER A 206 -3.61 -21.46 16.39
N THR A 207 -3.07 -20.25 16.50
CA THR A 207 -2.63 -19.65 17.76
C THR A 207 -3.80 -19.39 18.69
N MET A 208 -4.94 -18.92 18.18
CA MET A 208 -6.16 -18.76 18.95
C MET A 208 -6.76 -20.08 19.43
N SER A 209 -6.44 -21.20 18.77
CA SER A 209 -6.82 -22.54 19.23
C SER A 209 -5.87 -23.10 20.30
N ARG A 210 -4.68 -22.51 20.46
CA ARG A 210 -3.71 -22.92 21.49
C ARG A 210 -4.20 -22.53 22.88
N ARG A 211 -3.79 -23.33 23.86
CA ARG A 211 -4.04 -23.06 25.27
C ARG A 211 -2.97 -22.10 25.79
N PHE A 212 -3.36 -20.86 26.03
CA PHE A 212 -2.52 -19.91 26.75
C PHE A 212 -2.61 -20.16 28.26
N PRO A 213 -1.53 -19.95 29.03
CA PRO A 213 -1.61 -19.91 30.47
C PRO A 213 -2.66 -18.87 30.89
N LEU A 214 -3.50 -19.17 31.89
CA LEU A 214 -4.55 -18.25 32.36
C LEU A 214 -4.15 -17.51 33.64
N THR A 215 -3.29 -18.11 34.47
CA THR A 215 -2.97 -17.66 35.83
C THR A 215 -1.46 -17.47 36.02
N ALA A 216 -0.63 -18.39 35.49
CA ALA A 216 0.82 -18.36 35.53
C ALA A 216 1.43 -19.08 34.31
N ALA A 217 2.61 -18.65 33.86
CA ALA A 217 3.36 -19.33 32.81
C ALA A 217 3.64 -20.78 33.24
N GLY A 218 3.09 -21.75 32.51
CA GLY A 218 3.23 -23.19 32.82
C GLY A 218 2.07 -23.84 33.59
N ASP A 219 0.94 -23.17 33.83
CA ASP A 219 -0.25 -23.82 34.43
C ASP A 219 -0.86 -24.86 33.46
N PRO A 220 -0.87 -26.16 33.81
CA PRO A 220 -1.28 -27.24 32.91
C PRO A 220 -2.80 -27.32 32.64
N HIS A 221 -3.67 -26.58 33.33
CA HIS A 221 -5.13 -26.81 33.25
C HIS A 221 -6.00 -25.56 33.15
N ALA A 222 -6.11 -24.97 31.94
CA ALA A 222 -7.28 -24.18 31.57
C ALA A 222 -8.49 -25.11 31.31
N ALA A 223 -9.62 -24.86 31.99
CA ALA A 223 -10.85 -25.64 31.80
C ALA A 223 -11.27 -25.67 30.30
N PRO A 224 -11.72 -26.81 29.73
CA PRO A 224 -12.05 -26.97 28.31
C PRO A 224 -13.09 -25.99 27.76
N THR A 225 -13.84 -25.31 28.63
CA THR A 225 -14.95 -24.40 28.29
C THR A 225 -14.52 -22.94 28.09
N THR A 226 -13.22 -22.67 27.96
CA THR A 226 -12.66 -21.32 28.02
C THR A 226 -12.22 -20.83 26.64
N HIS A 227 -13.18 -20.44 25.79
CA HIS A 227 -12.86 -19.93 24.46
C HIS A 227 -12.23 -18.52 24.53
N LEU A 228 -11.12 -18.34 23.81
CA LEU A 228 -10.50 -17.05 23.56
C LEU A 228 -11.34 -16.26 22.55
N PHE A 229 -11.35 -14.93 22.68
CA PHE A 229 -12.00 -14.06 21.70
C PHE A 229 -11.17 -12.81 21.45
N VAL A 230 -11.25 -12.28 20.23
CA VAL A 230 -10.54 -11.06 19.85
C VAL A 230 -11.28 -9.86 20.43
N GLN A 231 -10.60 -9.13 21.30
CA GLN A 231 -11.08 -7.88 21.88
C GLN A 231 -10.72 -6.69 20.99
N SER A 232 -9.48 -6.64 20.51
CA SER A 232 -9.01 -5.51 19.71
C SER A 232 -8.04 -5.93 18.62
N VAL A 233 -8.08 -5.21 17.51
CA VAL A 233 -7.06 -5.24 16.47
C VAL A 233 -6.40 -3.87 16.42
N ILE A 234 -5.07 -3.81 16.47
CA ILE A 234 -4.28 -2.57 16.45
C ILE A 234 -3.34 -2.66 15.24
N SER A 235 -3.43 -1.72 14.31
CA SER A 235 -2.55 -1.66 13.14
C SER A 235 -1.45 -0.61 13.35
N LEU A 236 -0.21 -1.06 13.45
CA LEU A 236 1.01 -0.25 13.41
C LEU A 236 1.73 -0.35 12.05
N LEU A 237 1.35 -1.31 11.17
CA LEU A 237 1.88 -1.42 9.80
C LEU A 237 1.66 -0.14 8.97
N THR A 238 0.65 0.66 9.36
CA THR A 238 0.32 1.94 8.76
C THR A 238 1.22 3.09 9.29
N LEU A 239 2.12 2.82 10.23
CA LEU A 239 3.25 3.66 10.68
C LEU A 239 4.57 3.01 10.22
N PRO A 240 4.91 3.08 8.93
CA PRO A 240 6.06 2.40 8.38
C PRO A 240 7.38 2.86 9.03
N SER A 241 8.27 1.89 9.25
CA SER A 241 9.62 2.12 9.76
C SER A 241 10.46 2.92 8.76
N SER A 242 11.50 3.61 9.23
CA SER A 242 12.39 4.42 8.38
C SER A 242 13.05 3.65 7.23
N THR A 243 13.12 2.32 7.32
CA THR A 243 13.65 1.42 6.29
C THR A 243 12.69 1.19 5.12
N THR A 244 11.37 1.29 5.36
CA THR A 244 10.33 1.08 4.33
C THR A 244 9.81 2.39 3.75
N VAL A 245 10.05 3.53 4.42
CA VAL A 245 9.63 4.84 3.95
C VAL A 245 10.49 5.30 2.76
N PRO A 246 9.90 5.66 1.61
CA PRO A 246 10.64 6.21 0.48
C PRO A 246 11.38 7.50 0.87
N PRO A 247 12.59 7.74 0.35
CA PRO A 247 13.29 9.00 0.61
C PRO A 247 12.45 10.18 0.11
N PRO A 248 12.51 11.34 0.79
CA PRO A 248 11.78 12.52 0.37
C PRO A 248 12.30 12.95 -1.01
N ALA A 249 11.37 13.10 -1.96
CA ALA A 249 11.66 13.39 -3.35
C ALA A 249 10.48 14.13 -4.00
N PRO A 250 10.72 14.91 -5.07
CA PRO A 250 9.63 15.52 -5.82
C PRO A 250 8.76 14.42 -6.45
N LEU A 251 7.48 14.73 -6.67
CA LEU A 251 6.51 13.76 -7.17
C LEU A 251 6.93 13.16 -8.52
N GLU A 252 7.57 13.96 -9.39
CA GLU A 252 8.06 13.49 -10.69
C GLU A 252 9.22 12.49 -10.60
N HIS A 253 9.96 12.48 -9.49
CA HIS A 253 11.04 11.53 -9.23
C HIS A 253 10.53 10.25 -8.54
N LEU A 254 9.31 10.26 -7.99
CA LEU A 254 8.75 9.11 -7.30
C LEU A 254 8.42 8.00 -8.31
N ASN A 255 9.10 6.86 -8.21
CA ASN A 255 8.76 5.68 -8.99
C ASN A 255 7.45 5.04 -8.49
N LEU A 256 6.35 5.29 -9.21
CA LEU A 256 5.02 4.81 -8.87
C LEU A 256 4.87 3.28 -8.91
N ARG A 257 5.59 2.60 -9.81
CA ARG A 257 5.45 1.15 -10.04
C ARG A 257 6.41 0.28 -9.22
N GLY A 258 7.49 0.88 -8.70
CA GLY A 258 8.42 0.21 -7.80
C GLY A 258 8.18 0.67 -6.36
N THR A 259 9.00 1.64 -5.93
CA THR A 259 9.07 2.12 -4.55
C THR A 259 7.73 2.54 -3.96
N TYR A 260 6.88 3.25 -4.71
CA TYR A 260 5.56 3.64 -4.19
C TYR A 260 4.60 2.45 -4.10
N GLN A 261 4.63 1.53 -5.06
CA GLN A 261 3.77 0.36 -5.06
C GLN A 261 4.07 -0.53 -3.85
N ASP A 262 5.34 -0.81 -3.58
CA ASP A 262 5.75 -1.62 -2.42
C ASP A 262 5.35 -0.94 -1.11
N TYR A 263 5.56 0.37 -1.02
CA TYR A 263 5.14 1.17 0.12
C TYR A 263 3.62 1.17 0.31
N LEU A 264 2.86 1.33 -0.78
CA LEU A 264 1.38 1.30 -0.77
C LEU A 264 0.87 -0.09 -0.39
N GLN A 265 1.50 -1.16 -0.88
CA GLN A 265 1.16 -2.53 -0.50
C GLN A 265 1.31 -2.73 1.00
N ALA A 266 2.45 -2.31 1.55
CA ALA A 266 2.76 -2.48 2.97
C ALA A 266 1.91 -1.63 3.91
N THR A 267 1.60 -0.39 3.52
CA THR A 267 0.99 0.61 4.42
C THR A 267 -0.51 0.83 4.18
N HIS A 268 -1.05 0.34 3.07
CA HIS A 268 -2.47 0.49 2.73
C HIS A 268 -3.14 -0.85 2.43
N ILE A 269 -2.64 -1.60 1.45
CA ILE A 269 -3.33 -2.80 0.94
C ILE A 269 -3.35 -3.92 1.98
N VAL A 270 -2.18 -4.34 2.47
CA VAL A 270 -2.08 -5.47 3.42
C VAL A 270 -2.81 -5.20 4.74
N PRO A 271 -2.65 -4.01 5.39
CA PRO A 271 -3.39 -3.71 6.61
C PRO A 271 -4.91 -3.79 6.42
N LEU A 272 -5.44 -3.28 5.31
CA LEU A 272 -6.87 -3.35 5.02
C LEU A 272 -7.35 -4.76 4.69
N GLN A 273 -6.56 -5.56 3.94
CA GLN A 273 -6.86 -6.97 3.68
C GLN A 273 -6.92 -7.79 4.97
N VAL A 274 -5.96 -7.60 5.88
CA VAL A 274 -5.98 -8.26 7.18
C VAL A 274 -7.20 -7.82 7.99
N LEU A 275 -7.52 -6.52 8.04
CA LEU A 275 -8.73 -6.05 8.72
C LEU A 275 -10.01 -6.66 8.13
N GLN A 276 -10.13 -6.70 6.81
CA GLN A 276 -11.26 -7.35 6.12
C GLN A 276 -11.41 -8.81 6.53
N ALA A 277 -10.31 -9.55 6.62
CA ALA A 277 -10.32 -10.95 7.03
C ALA A 277 -10.61 -11.17 8.52
N LEU A 278 -10.29 -10.19 9.39
CA LEU A 278 -10.56 -10.26 10.83
C LEU A 278 -11.97 -9.81 11.22
N LEU A 279 -12.67 -9.05 10.38
CA LEU A 279 -14.05 -8.61 10.63
C LEU A 279 -15.02 -9.77 10.92
N PRO A 280 -15.03 -10.89 10.15
CA PRO A 280 -15.80 -12.08 10.52
C PRO A 280 -15.54 -12.59 11.94
N LEU A 281 -14.28 -12.61 12.39
CA LEU A 281 -13.91 -13.08 13.74
C LEU A 281 -14.42 -12.14 14.84
N LEU A 282 -14.44 -10.83 14.59
CA LEU A 282 -15.01 -9.86 15.52
C LEU A 282 -16.53 -10.05 15.64
N ARG A 283 -17.23 -10.38 14.55
CA ARG A 283 -18.68 -10.64 14.53
C ARG A 283 -19.07 -11.96 15.22
N SER A 284 -18.25 -13.00 15.12
CA SER A 284 -18.54 -14.34 15.65
C SER A 284 -18.18 -14.53 17.13
N SER A 285 -18.13 -13.44 17.91
CA SER A 285 -17.75 -13.49 19.34
C SER A 285 -18.66 -14.45 20.14
N PRO A 286 -18.09 -15.34 20.97
CA PRO A 286 -18.84 -16.41 21.64
C PRO A 286 -19.90 -15.86 22.60
N ALA A 287 -20.97 -16.62 22.87
CA ALA A 287 -22.12 -16.19 23.67
C ALA A 287 -21.73 -15.58 25.03
N ARG A 288 -20.74 -16.17 25.72
CA ARG A 288 -20.25 -15.65 27.01
C ARG A 288 -19.44 -14.35 26.87
N ALA A 289 -18.79 -14.12 25.73
CA ALA A 289 -18.20 -12.81 25.42
C ALA A 289 -19.30 -11.79 25.11
N ARG A 290 -20.41 -12.19 24.48
CA ARG A 290 -21.61 -11.35 24.33
C ARG A 290 -22.25 -11.01 25.68
N ASP A 291 -22.25 -11.94 26.63
CA ASP A 291 -22.72 -11.70 28.01
C ASP A 291 -21.78 -10.76 28.79
N ALA A 292 -20.46 -10.90 28.59
CA ALA A 292 -19.49 -9.95 29.12
C ALA A 292 -19.71 -8.55 28.48
N LEU A 293 -19.94 -8.47 27.18
CA LEU A 293 -20.21 -7.22 26.47
C LEU A 293 -21.51 -6.55 26.94
N SER A 294 -22.59 -7.32 27.12
CA SER A 294 -23.91 -6.84 27.56
C SER A 294 -23.93 -6.46 29.05
N SER A 295 -23.15 -7.12 29.90
CA SER A 295 -22.87 -6.68 31.28
C SER A 295 -21.96 -5.45 31.35
N GLY A 296 -21.61 -4.89 30.20
CA GLY A 296 -20.80 -3.69 30.07
C GLY A 296 -19.35 -3.97 30.42
N ALA A 297 -18.75 -5.08 29.95
CA ALA A 297 -17.33 -5.42 30.13
C ALA A 297 -16.38 -4.79 29.09
N GLY A 298 -16.89 -4.17 28.02
CA GLY A 298 -16.14 -3.27 27.11
C GLY A 298 -16.21 -3.65 25.62
N GLN A 299 -16.48 -2.69 24.74
CA GLN A 299 -16.64 -2.86 23.29
C GLN A 299 -15.37 -3.36 22.60
N GLN A 300 -15.52 -4.15 21.53
CA GLN A 300 -14.42 -4.53 20.65
C GLN A 300 -13.92 -3.30 19.88
N SER A 301 -12.61 -3.22 19.61
CA SER A 301 -12.02 -2.07 18.93
C SER A 301 -11.13 -2.46 17.75
N ILE A 302 -11.20 -1.66 16.69
CA ILE A 302 -10.23 -1.64 15.60
C ILE A 302 -9.51 -0.30 15.72
N VAL A 303 -8.22 -0.32 15.98
CA VAL A 303 -7.38 0.87 16.14
C VAL A 303 -6.39 0.91 14.98
N VAL A 304 -6.42 1.99 14.19
CA VAL A 304 -5.47 2.19 13.08
C VAL A 304 -4.64 3.43 13.35
N CYS A 305 -3.33 3.27 13.42
CA CYS A 305 -2.40 4.35 13.74
C CYS A 305 -1.82 4.95 12.44
N LEU A 306 -1.99 6.25 12.20
CA LEU A 306 -1.55 6.92 10.97
C LEU A 306 -0.60 8.08 11.30
N PRO A 307 0.41 8.38 10.47
CA PRO A 307 1.25 9.55 10.70
C PRO A 307 0.43 10.83 10.56
N ALA A 308 0.43 11.66 11.60
CA ALA A 308 -0.40 12.86 11.68
C ALA A 308 -0.01 13.92 10.65
N THR A 309 1.26 13.99 10.25
CA THR A 309 1.74 14.88 9.19
C THR A 309 1.12 14.52 7.84
N ASP A 310 1.13 13.23 7.52
CA ASP A 310 0.86 12.77 6.16
C ASP A 310 -0.64 12.51 5.96
N ALA A 311 -1.35 12.07 7.00
CA ALA A 311 -2.79 11.84 6.96
C ALA A 311 -3.66 13.10 7.09
N ARG A 312 -3.08 14.25 7.49
CA ARG A 312 -3.82 15.50 7.76
C ARG A 312 -3.45 16.63 6.81
N VAL A 313 -2.15 16.84 6.59
CA VAL A 313 -1.63 18.02 5.90
C VAL A 313 -1.03 17.61 4.56
N GLY A 314 -0.19 16.57 4.54
CA GLY A 314 0.58 16.20 3.36
C GLY A 314 1.72 17.20 3.13
N LEU A 315 2.94 16.83 3.50
CA LEU A 315 4.10 17.71 3.35
C LEU A 315 4.68 17.63 1.93
N PRO A 316 5.25 18.74 1.40
CA PRO A 316 5.96 18.71 0.13
C PRO A 316 7.12 17.71 0.19
N PHE A 317 7.41 17.07 -0.94
CA PHE A 317 8.40 15.98 -1.08
C PHE A 317 8.10 14.70 -0.29
N GLY A 318 6.98 14.63 0.42
CA GLY A 318 6.46 13.44 1.11
C GLY A 318 5.23 12.84 0.42
N SER A 319 5.20 12.85 -0.91
CA SER A 319 4.02 12.50 -1.70
C SER A 319 3.59 11.04 -1.50
N ALA A 320 4.52 10.09 -1.50
CA ALA A 320 4.23 8.67 -1.28
C ALA A 320 3.52 8.42 0.05
N GLN A 321 4.06 9.02 1.11
CA GLN A 321 3.56 8.93 2.48
C GLN A 321 2.18 9.57 2.60
N ALA A 322 2.02 10.79 2.07
CA ALA A 322 0.74 11.51 2.09
C ALA A 322 -0.35 10.75 1.32
N MET A 323 -0.05 10.28 0.11
CA MET A 323 -1.02 9.53 -0.70
C MET A 323 -1.47 8.25 -0.01
N SER A 324 -0.53 7.44 0.51
CA SER A 324 -0.88 6.19 1.20
C SER A 324 -1.66 6.43 2.50
N ALA A 325 -1.17 7.35 3.35
CA ALA A 325 -1.80 7.64 4.63
C ALA A 325 -3.22 8.23 4.47
N ALA A 326 -3.41 9.12 3.49
CA ALA A 326 -4.73 9.66 3.16
C ALA A 326 -5.69 8.59 2.62
N ALA A 327 -5.21 7.70 1.75
CA ALA A 327 -6.01 6.58 1.24
C ALA A 327 -6.45 5.64 2.37
N THR A 328 -5.53 5.26 3.27
CA THR A 328 -5.83 4.41 4.43
C THR A 328 -6.81 5.09 5.39
N LEU A 329 -6.64 6.38 5.66
CA LEU A 329 -7.57 7.15 6.48
C LEU A 329 -9.00 7.08 5.91
N ARG A 330 -9.17 7.32 4.62
CA ARG A 330 -10.49 7.27 3.97
C ARG A 330 -11.07 5.87 3.97
N GLY A 331 -10.27 4.84 3.71
CA GLY A 331 -10.71 3.44 3.82
C GLY A 331 -11.26 3.10 5.21
N VAL A 332 -10.56 3.51 6.27
CA VAL A 332 -10.99 3.28 7.66
C VAL A 332 -12.23 4.10 8.03
N GLU A 333 -12.37 5.32 7.50
CA GLU A 333 -13.57 6.13 7.68
C GLU A 333 -14.81 5.51 7.02
N VAL A 334 -14.65 4.95 5.82
CA VAL A 334 -15.70 4.22 5.12
C VAL A 334 -16.09 2.98 5.92
N LEU A 335 -15.11 2.16 6.34
CA LEU A 335 -15.37 0.98 7.18
C LEU A 335 -16.17 1.33 8.45
N ARG A 336 -15.84 2.44 9.10
CA ARG A 336 -16.59 2.91 10.28
C ARG A 336 -18.05 3.23 9.93
N ARG A 337 -18.30 3.90 8.81
CA ARG A 337 -19.65 4.25 8.35
C ARG A 337 -20.44 2.99 7.99
N GLU A 338 -19.80 2.02 7.35
CA GLU A 338 -20.41 0.72 7.03
C GLU A 338 -20.80 -0.05 8.30
N ILE A 339 -19.93 -0.12 9.31
CA ILE A 339 -20.25 -0.77 10.60
C ILE A 339 -21.42 -0.06 11.31
N ARG A 340 -21.45 1.28 11.28
CA ARG A 340 -22.56 2.06 11.84
C ARG A 340 -23.88 1.85 11.09
N ALA A 341 -23.83 1.80 9.76
CA ALA A 341 -25.00 1.52 8.95
C ALA A 341 -25.52 0.10 9.21
N ALA A 342 -24.63 -0.90 9.22
CA ALA A 342 -24.97 -2.29 9.52
C ALA A 342 -25.58 -2.45 10.92
N SER A 343 -25.01 -1.80 11.94
CA SER A 343 -25.55 -1.84 13.31
C SER A 343 -26.91 -1.17 13.47
N SER A 344 -27.29 -0.26 12.56
CA SER A 344 -28.58 0.43 12.59
C SER A 344 -29.68 -0.30 11.79
N SER A 345 -29.28 -1.20 10.88
CA SER A 345 -30.16 -1.80 9.85
C SER A 345 -30.96 -3.04 10.30
N GLY A 346 -30.75 -3.58 11.51
CA GLY A 346 -31.44 -4.81 11.92
C GLY A 346 -31.48 -5.07 13.42
N THR A 347 -32.46 -5.87 13.84
CA THR A 347 -32.65 -6.39 15.21
C THR A 347 -32.09 -7.80 15.42
N THR A 348 -31.37 -8.34 14.42
CA THR A 348 -30.77 -9.68 14.48
C THR A 348 -29.52 -9.69 15.35
N GLY A 349 -29.18 -10.85 15.95
CA GLY A 349 -27.99 -10.97 16.81
C GLY A 349 -26.64 -10.70 16.11
N THR A 350 -26.62 -10.67 14.77
CA THR A 350 -25.44 -10.25 13.98
C THR A 350 -25.33 -8.73 13.88
N ALA A 351 -26.44 -8.00 13.72
CA ALA A 351 -26.46 -6.54 13.76
C ALA A 351 -26.07 -6.00 15.15
N GLU A 352 -26.49 -6.69 16.21
CA GLU A 352 -26.07 -6.38 17.58
C GLU A 352 -24.56 -6.59 17.79
N ALA A 353 -23.97 -7.62 17.18
CA ALA A 353 -22.52 -7.82 17.20
C ALA A 353 -21.78 -6.66 16.51
N MET A 354 -22.30 -6.14 15.40
CA MET A 354 -21.73 -4.98 14.70
C MET A 354 -21.75 -3.70 15.55
N ARG A 355 -22.78 -3.51 16.39
CA ARG A 355 -22.89 -2.38 17.33
C ARG A 355 -21.76 -2.35 18.37
N ASN A 356 -21.17 -3.51 18.64
CA ASN A 356 -20.11 -3.65 19.64
C ASN A 356 -18.71 -3.42 19.07
N ILE A 357 -18.57 -3.22 17.77
CA ILE A 357 -17.29 -2.95 17.11
C ILE A 357 -17.11 -1.44 16.95
N ARG A 358 -16.05 -0.91 17.56
CA ARG A 358 -15.66 0.50 17.45
C ARG A 358 -14.41 0.65 16.58
N VAL A 359 -14.44 1.55 15.60
CA VAL A 359 -13.29 1.83 14.73
C VAL A 359 -12.71 3.20 15.08
N VAL A 360 -11.45 3.23 15.51
CA VAL A 360 -10.74 4.42 15.97
C VAL A 360 -9.48 4.64 15.13
N VAL A 361 -9.29 5.88 14.67
CA VAL A 361 -8.05 6.31 14.02
C VAL A 361 -7.21 7.07 15.03
N VAL A 362 -5.92 6.74 15.14
CA VAL A 362 -4.97 7.44 15.98
C VAL A 362 -3.97 8.16 15.08
N ASP A 363 -4.07 9.48 14.97
CA ASP A 363 -3.09 10.31 14.27
C ASP A 363 -1.86 10.48 15.18
N VAL A 364 -0.74 9.90 14.79
CA VAL A 364 0.51 9.84 15.56
C VAL A 364 1.50 10.89 15.04
N GLY A 365 1.87 11.84 15.90
CA GLY A 365 2.93 12.82 15.66
C GLY A 365 4.31 12.26 16.01
N ALA A 366 5.26 13.15 16.32
CA ALA A 366 6.59 12.70 16.74
C ALA A 366 6.53 12.08 18.14
N VAL A 367 6.93 10.81 18.25
CA VAL A 367 6.91 10.00 19.48
C VAL A 367 8.19 9.16 19.55
N GLY A 368 8.78 9.05 20.74
CA GLY A 368 9.95 8.22 21.00
C GLY A 368 11.24 9.01 21.03
N GLU A 369 12.34 8.34 20.71
CA GLU A 369 13.65 8.95 20.73
C GLU A 369 13.83 9.84 19.49
N ALA A 370 14.38 11.04 19.70
CA ALA A 370 14.71 11.93 18.58
C ALA A 370 15.82 11.26 17.79
N VAL A 371 15.48 10.66 16.65
CA VAL A 371 16.49 10.02 15.79
C VAL A 371 17.48 11.11 15.36
N THR A 372 18.67 11.09 15.98
CA THR A 372 19.77 12.03 15.75
C THR A 372 20.58 11.68 14.51
N THR A 373 20.11 10.73 13.68
CA THR A 373 20.77 10.39 12.43
C THR A 373 20.73 11.57 11.46
N PRO A 374 21.77 11.76 10.63
CA PRO A 374 21.81 12.79 9.61
C PRO A 374 20.85 12.40 8.47
N VAL A 375 19.54 12.58 8.69
CA VAL A 375 18.52 12.51 7.64
C VAL A 375 18.91 13.48 6.51
N SER A 376 19.64 14.56 6.84
CA SER A 376 20.29 15.43 5.88
C SER A 376 21.19 14.68 4.90
N ASP A 377 22.05 13.76 5.32
CA ASP A 377 23.08 13.20 4.43
C ASP A 377 22.48 12.16 3.48
N ALA A 378 21.52 11.35 3.94
CA ALA A 378 20.81 10.40 3.08
C ALA A 378 19.84 11.11 2.12
N ALA A 379 19.17 12.17 2.58
CA ALA A 379 18.30 12.99 1.73
C ALA A 379 19.10 13.89 0.78
N LEU A 380 20.30 14.36 1.15
CA LEU A 380 21.18 15.07 0.23
C LEU A 380 21.71 14.12 -0.85
N LYS A 381 22.06 12.88 -0.49
CA LYS A 381 22.43 11.84 -1.47
C LYS A 381 21.29 11.45 -2.41
N SER A 382 20.03 11.63 -2.02
CA SER A 382 18.92 11.38 -2.95
C SER A 382 18.84 12.45 -4.04
N VAL A 383 19.25 13.70 -3.74
CA VAL A 383 19.33 14.78 -4.75
C VAL A 383 20.32 14.44 -5.85
N ASP A 384 21.41 13.74 -5.55
CA ASP A 384 22.40 13.32 -6.55
C ASP A 384 21.82 12.37 -7.61
N GLN A 385 20.71 11.69 -7.30
CA GLN A 385 20.02 10.79 -8.22
C GLN A 385 19.02 11.50 -9.12
N TRP A 386 18.70 12.77 -8.84
CA TRP A 386 17.73 13.56 -9.59
C TRP A 386 18.29 13.99 -10.94
N THR A 387 17.40 14.19 -11.91
CA THR A 387 17.81 14.76 -13.19
C THR A 387 18.30 16.20 -13.02
N PRO A 388 19.17 16.73 -13.90
CA PRO A 388 19.61 18.13 -13.81
C PRO A 388 18.44 19.13 -13.88
N ALA A 389 17.36 18.77 -14.57
CA ALA A 389 16.13 19.56 -14.63
C ALA A 389 15.39 19.55 -13.28
N GLU A 390 15.24 18.37 -12.66
CA GLU A 390 14.68 18.22 -11.31
C GLU A 390 15.49 19.00 -10.26
N GLN A 391 16.81 18.89 -10.30
CA GLN A 391 17.69 19.62 -9.38
C GLN A 391 17.55 21.14 -9.56
N ALA A 392 17.43 21.62 -10.79
CA ALA A 392 17.23 23.04 -11.07
C ALA A 392 15.84 23.53 -10.60
N ALA A 393 14.79 22.73 -10.78
CA ALA A 393 13.42 23.09 -10.45
C ALA A 393 13.12 22.98 -8.94
N TYR A 394 13.53 21.88 -8.31
CA TYR A 394 13.14 21.54 -6.93
C TYR A 394 14.29 21.65 -5.93
N GLY A 395 15.55 21.63 -6.38
CA GLY A 395 16.73 21.64 -5.52
C GLY A 395 16.76 22.78 -4.50
N PRO A 396 16.48 24.05 -4.88
CA PRO A 396 16.45 25.16 -3.92
C PRO A 396 15.38 24.99 -2.84
N ALA A 397 14.19 24.54 -3.22
CA ALA A 397 13.09 24.30 -2.30
C ALA A 397 13.42 23.12 -1.36
N PHE A 398 13.88 22.00 -1.91
CA PHE A 398 14.26 20.84 -1.14
C PHE A 398 15.41 21.12 -0.16
N GLY A 399 16.44 21.83 -0.62
CA GLY A 399 17.56 22.27 0.23
C GLY A 399 17.08 23.15 1.39
N SER A 400 16.14 24.06 1.16
CA SER A 400 15.57 24.88 2.23
C SER A 400 14.78 24.05 3.26
N LEU A 401 14.11 22.98 2.82
CA LEU A 401 13.38 22.06 3.70
C LEU A 401 14.34 21.22 4.56
N LEU A 402 15.49 20.83 4.01
CA LEU A 402 16.55 20.14 4.77
C LEU A 402 17.23 21.07 5.78
N GLU A 403 17.51 22.32 5.41
CA GLU A 403 18.12 23.32 6.30
C GLU A 403 17.19 23.71 7.47
N HIS A 404 15.89 23.82 7.20
CA HIS A 404 14.90 24.29 8.17
C HIS A 404 14.04 23.16 8.76
N GLY A 405 14.41 21.90 8.54
CA GLY A 405 13.70 20.73 9.04
C GLY A 405 13.47 20.87 10.54
N THR A 406 12.25 21.28 10.93
CA THR A 406 11.95 21.62 12.32
C THR A 406 12.07 20.36 13.17
N ARG A 407 13.18 20.23 13.90
CA ARG A 407 13.34 19.27 15.00
C ARG A 407 12.32 19.62 16.07
N ARG A 408 11.13 19.01 15.98
CA ARG A 408 10.19 18.99 17.11
C ARG A 408 10.69 17.94 18.09
N GLU A 409 10.74 18.30 19.37
CA GLU A 409 11.05 17.36 20.43
C GLU A 409 9.94 16.29 20.47
N PRO A 410 10.28 15.00 20.27
CA PRO A 410 9.29 13.94 20.26
C PRO A 410 8.69 13.75 21.65
N SER A 411 7.42 13.37 21.69
CA SER A 411 6.77 13.00 22.95
C SER A 411 7.23 11.63 23.44
N ASP A 412 7.16 11.39 24.75
CA ASP A 412 7.46 10.08 25.33
C ASP A 412 6.54 8.98 24.75
N VAL A 413 7.13 7.81 24.47
CA VAL A 413 6.42 6.61 24.00
C VAL A 413 5.29 6.21 24.94
N SER A 414 5.46 6.45 26.24
CA SER A 414 4.43 6.16 27.24
C SER A 414 3.10 6.85 26.96
N VAL A 415 3.11 8.08 26.40
CA VAL A 415 1.90 8.84 26.05
C VAL A 415 1.14 8.15 24.92
N PHE A 416 1.86 7.61 23.94
CA PHE A 416 1.29 6.83 22.86
C PHE A 416 0.68 5.53 23.39
N VAL A 417 1.46 4.75 24.12
CA VAL A 417 1.03 3.46 24.69
C VAL A 417 -0.20 3.65 25.58
N ASP A 418 -0.16 4.60 26.51
CA ASP A 418 -1.29 4.88 27.40
C ASP A 418 -2.55 5.26 26.62
N THR A 419 -2.42 6.02 25.53
CA THR A 419 -3.57 6.40 24.71
C THR A 419 -4.16 5.22 23.96
N VAL A 420 -3.32 4.39 23.32
CA VAL A 420 -3.79 3.19 22.61
C VAL A 420 -4.45 2.22 23.60
N VAL A 421 -3.87 2.00 24.77
CA VAL A 421 -4.46 1.11 25.77
C VAL A 421 -5.73 1.70 26.40
N ASP A 422 -5.83 3.02 26.56
CA ASP A 422 -7.05 3.70 26.98
C ASP A 422 -8.20 3.45 25.97
N VAL A 423 -7.91 3.47 24.68
CA VAL A 423 -8.88 3.13 23.62
C VAL A 423 -9.29 1.66 23.71
N VAL A 424 -8.32 0.74 23.75
CA VAL A 424 -8.56 -0.71 23.78
C VAL A 424 -9.33 -1.16 25.03
N SER A 425 -8.98 -0.59 26.19
CA SER A 425 -9.64 -0.90 27.46
C SER A 425 -10.94 -0.12 27.68
N ASN A 426 -11.33 0.73 26.73
CA ASN A 426 -12.40 1.71 26.89
C ASN A 426 -12.30 2.47 28.23
N GLY A 427 -11.09 2.89 28.61
CA GLY A 427 -10.82 3.68 29.82
C GLY A 427 -10.78 2.92 31.15
N ARG A 428 -10.84 1.59 31.13
CA ARG A 428 -10.89 0.79 32.38
C ARG A 428 -9.53 0.50 32.98
N LYS A 429 -8.49 0.36 32.14
CA LYS A 429 -7.15 -0.08 32.54
C LYS A 429 -6.09 1.01 32.41
N SER A 430 -6.48 2.28 32.30
CA SER A 430 -5.54 3.43 32.18
C SER A 430 -4.82 3.73 33.51
N GLY A 431 -3.49 3.87 33.45
CA GLY A 431 -2.61 3.78 34.62
C GLY A 431 -2.27 5.09 35.37
N ARG A 432 -2.45 6.29 34.79
CA ARG A 432 -1.77 7.49 35.34
C ARG A 432 -2.60 8.71 35.75
N ALA A 433 -3.92 8.81 35.52
CA ALA A 433 -4.63 10.04 35.96
C ALA A 433 -6.13 9.94 36.29
N CYS A 434 -6.79 8.79 36.14
CA CYS A 434 -8.25 8.73 36.34
C CYS A 434 -8.71 7.41 36.95
N ARG A 435 -8.50 7.28 38.27
CA ARG A 435 -9.30 6.35 39.10
C ARG A 435 -10.70 6.91 39.41
N SER A 436 -11.07 8.06 38.85
CA SER A 436 -12.38 8.69 39.05
C SER A 436 -13.39 8.09 38.05
N HIS A 437 -14.36 7.38 38.63
CA HIS A 437 -15.63 6.87 38.08
C HIS A 437 -15.71 6.49 36.58
N PRO A 438 -16.18 5.27 36.24
CA PRO A 438 -16.38 4.81 34.84
C PRO A 438 -17.28 5.73 33.98
N ALA A 439 -18.07 6.61 34.61
CA ALA A 439 -18.86 7.64 33.94
C ALA A 439 -18.00 8.71 33.24
N ILE A 440 -16.85 9.09 33.80
CA ILE A 440 -15.94 10.09 33.23
C ILE A 440 -15.22 9.51 32.00
N GLY A 441 -14.88 8.21 32.02
CA GLY A 441 -14.32 7.52 30.85
C GLY A 441 -15.25 7.54 29.64
N ARG A 442 -16.57 7.32 29.84
CA ARG A 442 -17.58 7.43 28.78
C ARG A 442 -17.75 8.86 28.27
N LEU A 443 -17.75 9.85 29.16
CA LEU A 443 -17.84 11.26 28.77
C LEU A 443 -16.59 11.69 27.97
N ARG A 444 -15.40 11.27 28.39
CA ARG A 444 -14.14 11.54 27.69
C ARG A 444 -14.10 10.88 26.31
N GLN A 445 -14.67 9.68 26.17
CA GLN A 445 -14.82 8.99 24.88
C GLN A 445 -15.81 9.68 23.97
N PHE A 446 -16.95 10.12 24.51
CA PHE A 446 -17.94 10.90 23.78
C PHE A 446 -17.35 12.21 23.23
N VAL A 447 -16.51 12.88 24.03
CA VAL A 447 -15.84 14.14 23.64
C VAL A 447 -14.65 13.92 22.70
N ARG A 448 -13.89 12.81 22.85
CA ARG A 448 -12.72 12.52 22.00
C ARG A 448 -13.07 12.05 20.59
N GLY A 449 -14.31 11.59 20.35
CA GLY A 449 -14.71 11.05 19.06
C GLY A 449 -13.94 9.78 18.66
N ASP A 450 -14.00 9.45 17.37
CA ASP A 450 -13.38 8.24 16.79
C ASP A 450 -12.06 8.52 16.06
N ARG A 451 -11.52 9.74 16.22
CA ARG A 451 -10.21 10.14 15.69
C ARG A 451 -9.44 10.89 16.78
N ILE A 452 -8.28 10.37 17.15
CA ILE A 452 -7.51 10.84 18.30
C ILE A 452 -6.12 11.26 17.81
N ALA A 453 -5.65 12.45 18.20
CA ALA A 453 -4.28 12.88 17.93
C ALA A 453 -3.39 12.58 19.13
N VAL A 454 -2.19 12.05 18.88
CA VAL A 454 -1.23 11.62 19.91
C VAL A 454 0.19 11.95 19.49
N GLY A 455 1.01 12.44 20.41
CA GLY A 455 2.41 12.78 20.14
C GLY A 455 2.61 14.23 19.69
N ALA A 456 3.88 14.63 19.60
CA ALA A 456 4.25 16.00 19.36
C ALA A 456 3.80 16.44 17.96
N GLY A 457 3.12 17.58 17.89
CA GLY A 457 2.62 18.15 16.64
C GLY A 457 1.33 17.55 16.09
N ALA A 458 0.86 16.40 16.59
CA ALA A 458 -0.34 15.74 16.05
C ALA A 458 -1.58 16.63 16.14
N HIS A 459 -1.77 17.31 17.28
CA HIS A 459 -2.85 18.28 17.44
C HIS A 459 -2.67 19.50 16.53
N THR A 460 -1.45 19.99 16.37
CA THR A 460 -1.15 21.12 15.48
C THR A 460 -1.53 20.79 14.03
N TYR A 461 -1.16 19.59 13.55
CA TYR A 461 -1.52 19.14 12.20
C TYR A 461 -3.03 18.87 12.07
N ALA A 462 -3.68 18.38 13.13
CA ALA A 462 -5.13 18.27 13.16
C ALA A 462 -5.83 19.64 13.03
N PHE A 463 -5.34 20.67 13.73
CA PHE A 463 -5.86 22.02 13.58
C PHE A 463 -5.55 22.62 12.20
N ALA A 464 -4.33 22.43 11.71
CA ALA A 464 -3.92 22.90 10.38
C ALA A 464 -4.80 22.32 9.26
N SER A 465 -5.25 21.07 9.40
CA SER A 465 -6.14 20.43 8.41
C SER A 465 -7.54 21.05 8.30
N TYR A 466 -7.94 21.90 9.25
CA TYR A 466 -9.20 22.64 9.17
C TYR A 466 -9.05 24.03 8.52
N LEU A 467 -7.82 24.46 8.23
CA LEU A 467 -7.58 25.73 7.55
C LEU A 467 -7.96 25.61 6.07
N PRO A 468 -8.50 26.68 5.46
CA PRO A 468 -8.63 26.79 4.01
C PRO A 468 -7.28 26.50 3.31
N PRO A 469 -7.27 25.78 2.17
CA PRO A 469 -6.04 25.42 1.47
C PRO A 469 -5.12 26.61 1.19
N LEU A 470 -5.68 27.77 0.80
CA LEU A 470 -4.90 29.00 0.57
C LEU A 470 -4.11 29.47 1.80
N LEU A 471 -4.70 29.38 3.00
CA LEU A 471 -4.03 29.75 4.24
C LEU A 471 -2.99 28.70 4.64
N LEU A 472 -3.32 27.42 4.47
CA LEU A 472 -2.39 26.34 4.75
C LEU A 472 -1.16 26.40 3.84
N ASP A 473 -1.37 26.58 2.54
CA ASP A 473 -0.30 26.70 1.54
C ASP A 473 0.54 27.96 1.81
N ALA A 474 -0.09 29.09 2.15
CA ALA A 474 0.64 30.29 2.56
C ALA A 474 1.54 30.01 3.77
N LEU A 475 1.02 29.35 4.82
CA LEU A 475 1.78 29.01 6.02
C LEU A 475 2.93 28.02 5.73
N LEU A 476 2.68 27.00 4.90
CA LEU A 476 3.70 26.03 4.49
C LEU A 476 4.76 26.66 3.58
N ASN A 477 4.42 27.73 2.84
CA ASN A 477 5.33 28.43 1.95
C ASN A 477 6.21 29.49 2.63
N ILE A 478 5.92 29.90 3.87
CA ILE A 478 6.71 30.90 4.62
C ILE A 478 8.22 30.55 4.67
N PRO A 479 8.65 29.33 4.98
CA PRO A 479 10.07 28.99 5.03
C PRO A 479 10.76 29.17 3.67
N TYR A 480 10.09 28.82 2.58
CA TYR A 480 10.60 28.97 1.22
C TYR A 480 10.69 30.45 0.81
N PHE A 481 9.70 31.25 1.20
CA PHE A 481 9.71 32.69 0.98
C PHE A 481 10.86 33.38 1.75
N LEU A 482 11.06 33.01 3.02
CA LEU A 482 12.18 33.51 3.83
C LEU A 482 13.54 33.05 3.27
N ALA A 483 13.65 31.80 2.82
CA ALA A 483 14.84 31.29 2.15
C ALA A 483 15.10 32.01 0.82
N SER A 484 14.05 32.34 0.06
CA SER A 484 14.14 33.13 -1.18
C SER A 484 14.68 34.54 -0.90
N ILE A 485 14.17 35.22 0.13
CA ILE A 485 14.67 36.53 0.56
C ILE A 485 16.14 36.42 0.99
N ARG A 486 16.49 35.42 1.80
CA ARG A 486 17.88 35.17 2.21
C ARG A 486 18.79 34.97 0.99
N ASN A 487 18.36 34.16 0.02
CA ASN A 487 19.13 33.88 -1.19
C ASN A 487 19.24 35.12 -2.10
N ALA A 488 18.23 35.99 -2.14
CA ALA A 488 18.25 37.25 -2.87
C ALA A 488 19.17 38.31 -2.23
N LEU A 489 19.37 38.24 -0.90
CA LEU A 489 20.23 39.15 -0.14
C LEU A 489 21.69 38.69 -0.06
N LEU A 490 22.00 37.45 -0.46
CA LEU A 490 23.37 36.95 -0.50
C LEU A 490 24.05 37.34 -1.83
N PRO A 491 25.22 38.01 -1.83
CA PRO A 491 25.89 38.50 -3.05
C PRO A 491 26.40 37.39 -3.99
N VAL A 492 26.33 36.13 -3.59
CA VAL A 492 26.85 34.99 -4.33
C VAL A 492 25.74 33.95 -4.41
N PRO A 493 25.14 33.69 -5.59
CA PRO A 493 24.20 32.59 -5.74
C PRO A 493 24.93 31.27 -5.41
N PRO A 494 24.30 30.33 -4.69
CA PRO A 494 24.89 29.01 -4.50
C PRO A 494 25.16 28.42 -5.89
N ARG A 495 26.41 28.03 -6.13
CA ARG A 495 26.88 27.54 -7.42
C ARG A 495 26.07 26.30 -7.82
N VAL A 496 25.06 26.49 -8.65
CA VAL A 496 24.62 25.42 -9.56
C VAL A 496 25.80 25.19 -10.48
N ILE A 497 26.55 24.10 -10.25
CA ILE A 497 27.55 23.64 -11.19
C ILE A 497 26.75 23.18 -12.42
N LEU A 498 26.55 24.10 -13.36
CA LEU A 498 26.14 23.74 -14.71
C LEU A 498 27.23 22.76 -15.20
N PRO A 499 26.90 21.53 -15.63
CA PRO A 499 27.91 20.68 -16.24
C PRO A 499 28.54 21.48 -17.40
N PRO A 500 29.87 21.42 -17.57
CA PRO A 500 30.52 22.13 -18.65
C PRO A 500 29.82 21.73 -19.94
N ARG A 501 29.33 22.75 -20.66
CA ARG A 501 28.86 22.62 -22.04
C ARG A 501 29.96 21.86 -22.76
N VAL A 502 29.70 20.59 -23.08
CA VAL A 502 30.62 19.77 -23.87
C VAL A 502 30.97 20.64 -25.07
N ALA A 503 32.25 20.98 -25.14
CA ALA A 503 32.81 21.73 -26.25
C ALA A 503 32.26 21.09 -27.52
N ALA A 504 31.72 21.92 -28.42
CA ALA A 504 31.24 21.51 -29.72
C ALA A 504 32.24 20.55 -30.36
N ALA A 505 31.95 19.24 -30.28
CA ALA A 505 32.65 18.24 -31.05
C ALA A 505 32.17 18.44 -32.48
N ALA A 506 33.07 19.03 -33.27
CA ALA A 506 33.10 19.13 -34.72
C ALA A 506 31.86 18.59 -35.45
N GLN A 507 31.00 19.49 -35.91
CA GLN A 507 30.16 19.21 -37.08
C GLN A 507 31.11 18.94 -38.28
N PRO A 508 30.93 17.86 -39.05
CA PRO A 508 31.62 17.71 -40.32
C PRO A 508 31.16 18.79 -41.31
N PRO A 509 32.04 19.28 -42.19
CA PRO A 509 31.73 20.39 -43.09
C PRO A 509 30.62 20.02 -44.09
N PRO A 510 29.80 20.99 -44.51
CA PRO A 510 28.76 20.77 -45.52
C PRO A 510 29.39 20.42 -46.88
N PRO A 511 28.77 19.52 -47.67
CA PRO A 511 29.24 19.22 -49.02
C PRO A 511 29.11 20.45 -49.94
N PRO A 512 30.02 20.62 -50.91
CA PRO A 512 30.04 21.78 -51.80
C PRO A 512 28.82 21.80 -52.74
N PRO A 513 28.38 22.98 -53.20
CA PRO A 513 27.25 23.11 -54.11
C PRO A 513 27.59 22.49 -55.47
N ALA A 514 26.77 21.53 -55.91
CA ALA A 514 26.83 21.00 -57.26
C ALA A 514 26.46 22.11 -58.24
N SER A 515 27.46 22.50 -59.03
CA SER A 515 27.36 23.40 -60.16
C SER A 515 26.42 22.86 -61.23
N VAL A 516 25.50 23.74 -61.65
CA VAL A 516 24.69 23.66 -62.86
C VAL A 516 25.60 23.36 -64.06
N VAL A 517 25.34 22.25 -64.75
CA VAL A 517 25.75 22.06 -66.16
C VAL A 517 24.54 21.57 -66.95
N THR A 518 24.03 22.49 -67.75
CA THR A 518 23.20 22.31 -68.94
C THR A 518 23.73 21.20 -69.85
N ALA A 519 22.86 20.27 -70.24
CA ALA A 519 23.00 19.51 -71.48
C ALA A 519 21.60 19.26 -72.07
N ALA A 520 21.38 19.86 -73.23
CA ALA A 520 20.22 19.66 -74.08
C ALA A 520 20.40 18.41 -74.95
N ALA A 521 19.32 17.63 -75.17
CA ALA A 521 19.04 16.92 -76.43
C ALA A 521 17.65 16.24 -76.42
N ALA A 522 16.82 16.66 -77.40
CA ALA A 522 15.82 15.91 -78.20
C ALA A 522 14.87 14.91 -77.51
N GLU A 523 13.56 15.18 -77.41
CA GLU A 523 12.50 15.11 -78.46
C GLU A 523 11.97 13.68 -78.71
N LYS A 524 10.77 13.36 -78.16
CA LYS A 524 9.57 12.87 -78.89
C LYS A 524 8.36 12.62 -77.95
N GLN A 525 7.29 13.38 -78.23
CA GLN A 525 5.83 13.17 -78.12
C GLN A 525 5.23 11.77 -77.74
N PRO A 526 3.91 11.66 -77.46
CA PRO A 526 3.01 12.51 -76.67
C PRO A 526 2.01 11.70 -75.76
N GLU A 527 1.29 12.44 -74.91
CA GLU A 527 -0.06 12.30 -74.30
C GLU A 527 -1.10 11.30 -74.92
N PRO A 528 -2.30 10.99 -74.32
CA PRO A 528 -3.11 11.85 -73.41
C PRO A 528 -4.03 11.17 -72.33
N THR A 529 -4.78 12.05 -71.61
CA THR A 529 -6.15 11.91 -71.03
C THR A 529 -6.35 11.05 -69.76
N SER A 530 -7.17 11.39 -68.76
CA SER A 530 -8.23 12.41 -68.50
C SER A 530 -8.41 12.52 -66.97
N GLY A 531 -8.64 13.69 -66.35
CA GLY A 531 -9.98 14.24 -66.06
C GLY A 531 -10.87 13.24 -65.29
N THR A 532 -11.44 13.50 -64.11
CA THR A 532 -12.24 14.69 -63.74
C THR A 532 -12.59 14.64 -62.25
N ASP A 533 -12.79 15.82 -61.67
CA ASP A 533 -13.33 16.12 -60.34
C ASP A 533 -14.73 15.53 -60.05
N SER A 534 -15.06 15.36 -58.77
CA SER A 534 -16.28 15.94 -58.18
C SER A 534 -16.37 15.71 -56.67
N GLU A 535 -16.45 16.82 -55.95
CA GLU A 535 -17.01 16.93 -54.61
C GLU A 535 -18.54 16.75 -54.67
N HIS A 536 -19.15 16.16 -53.63
CA HIS A 536 -20.47 16.58 -53.15
C HIS A 536 -20.78 16.07 -51.74
N GLU A 537 -21.07 17.01 -50.85
CA GLU A 537 -21.78 16.83 -49.58
C GLU A 537 -23.28 16.52 -49.83
N HIS A 538 -23.90 15.66 -49.00
CA HIS A 538 -25.07 15.99 -48.16
C HIS A 538 -25.73 14.78 -47.44
N SER A 539 -25.98 15.03 -46.14
CA SER A 539 -27.13 14.68 -45.26
C SER A 539 -27.60 13.24 -44.96
N GLU A 540 -27.55 12.93 -43.65
CA GLU A 540 -28.63 12.56 -42.71
C GLU A 540 -29.61 11.37 -42.93
N THR A 541 -30.02 10.85 -41.77
CA THR A 541 -31.02 9.80 -41.44
C THR A 541 -30.43 8.38 -41.46
N GLY A 542 -30.47 7.57 -40.40
CA GLY A 542 -31.29 7.53 -39.21
C GLY A 542 -31.79 6.09 -39.05
N SER A 543 -31.29 5.33 -38.07
CA SER A 543 -32.03 4.21 -37.49
C SER A 543 -31.33 3.61 -36.27
N GLU A 544 -32.12 3.43 -35.23
CA GLU A 544 -31.87 2.77 -33.97
C GLU A 544 -31.64 1.26 -34.16
N ALA A 545 -30.71 0.69 -33.39
CA ALA A 545 -30.77 -0.71 -32.95
C ALA A 545 -29.83 -0.93 -31.74
N ASP A 546 -30.45 -1.22 -30.60
CA ASP A 546 -29.83 -1.78 -29.40
C ASP A 546 -29.12 -3.10 -29.67
N VAL A 547 -27.84 -3.23 -29.28
CA VAL A 547 -27.25 -4.50 -28.85
C VAL A 547 -26.21 -4.23 -27.76
N GLU A 548 -26.52 -4.65 -26.53
CA GLU A 548 -25.58 -4.76 -25.42
C GLU A 548 -24.44 -5.73 -25.77
N SER A 549 -23.17 -5.31 -25.59
CA SER A 549 -22.05 -6.21 -25.27
C SER A 549 -20.81 -5.43 -24.79
N ASN A 550 -20.61 -5.53 -23.48
CA ASN A 550 -19.38 -5.53 -22.68
C ASN A 550 -18.02 -5.24 -23.36
N SER A 551 -17.30 -4.27 -22.79
CA SER A 551 -15.83 -4.10 -22.61
C SER A 551 -14.86 -4.99 -23.42
N GLY A 552 -13.79 -4.53 -24.05
CA GLY A 552 -13.10 -3.24 -24.07
C GLY A 552 -11.84 -3.41 -24.93
N VAL A 553 -11.72 -2.60 -25.96
CA VAL A 553 -10.55 -2.38 -26.83
C VAL A 553 -9.71 -1.31 -26.13
N GLY A 554 -8.41 -1.46 -25.88
CA GLY A 554 -7.30 -1.39 -26.84
C GLY A 554 -6.18 -0.65 -26.10
N GLU A 555 -5.04 -1.29 -25.88
CA GLU A 555 -3.77 -0.96 -26.56
C GLU A 555 -3.43 0.54 -26.56
N SER A 556 -2.28 0.92 -26.00
CA SER A 556 -1.21 1.54 -26.80
C SER A 556 -0.09 2.16 -25.94
N TRP A 557 1.15 1.69 -26.20
CA TRP A 557 2.42 2.42 -26.36
C TRP A 557 2.70 3.64 -25.45
N VAL A 558 3.85 3.73 -24.76
CA VAL A 558 5.15 4.11 -25.35
C VAL A 558 6.34 3.75 -24.43
N SER A 559 7.32 3.05 -25.02
CA SER A 559 8.77 2.90 -24.71
C SER A 559 9.49 4.24 -24.48
N LEU A 560 10.58 4.45 -23.73
CA LEU A 560 11.80 3.68 -23.41
C LEU A 560 12.67 4.63 -22.57
N LYS A 561 13.42 4.11 -21.58
CA LYS A 561 14.90 4.18 -21.47
C LYS A 561 15.36 3.99 -20.03
N THR A 562 15.98 2.85 -19.79
CA THR A 562 16.81 2.58 -18.61
C THR A 562 18.28 2.82 -18.95
N ARG A 563 19.03 3.40 -18.02
CA ARG A 563 20.49 3.38 -18.00
C ARG A 563 21.00 2.69 -16.71
N PRO A 564 22.24 2.18 -16.71
CA PRO A 564 22.60 0.96 -16.01
C PRO A 564 23.54 1.21 -14.81
N SER A 565 23.41 0.38 -13.77
CA SER A 565 24.53 -0.32 -13.11
C SER A 565 24.09 -1.00 -11.81
N GLU A 566 24.18 -2.34 -11.80
CA GLU A 566 24.64 -3.26 -10.73
C GLU A 566 23.85 -4.58 -10.76
N ALA A 567 24.59 -5.67 -11.04
CA ALA A 567 24.19 -7.09 -11.05
C ALA A 567 22.82 -7.44 -11.69
N ALA A 568 22.86 -7.78 -12.98
CA ALA A 568 21.74 -8.13 -13.85
C ALA A 568 20.72 -9.10 -13.24
N VAL A 569 19.60 -8.54 -12.77
CA VAL A 569 18.41 -9.29 -12.35
C VAL A 569 17.65 -9.75 -13.59
N TRP A 570 17.81 -11.01 -13.97
CA TRP A 570 16.95 -11.63 -14.98
C TRP A 570 15.59 -12.01 -14.36
N VAL A 571 14.54 -11.29 -14.77
CA VAL A 571 13.14 -11.64 -14.53
C VAL A 571 12.44 -11.65 -15.90
N PRO A 572 11.90 -12.77 -16.38
CA PRO A 572 10.96 -12.75 -17.48
C PRO A 572 9.69 -12.03 -16.98
N THR A 573 9.53 -10.77 -17.38
CA THR A 573 8.36 -9.97 -17.04
C THR A 573 7.13 -10.54 -17.77
N SER A 574 6.06 -10.78 -17.01
CA SER A 574 4.82 -11.48 -17.40
C SER A 574 3.94 -10.73 -18.43
N THR A 575 4.53 -9.91 -19.28
CA THR A 575 3.83 -9.30 -20.42
C THR A 575 4.52 -9.74 -21.71
N GLN A 576 4.16 -10.95 -22.15
CA GLN A 576 4.55 -11.57 -23.43
C GLN A 576 6.05 -11.82 -23.60
N ALA A 577 6.59 -12.83 -22.91
CA ALA A 577 7.96 -13.30 -23.13
C ALA A 577 8.00 -14.40 -24.21
N ILE A 578 8.83 -14.22 -25.22
CA ILE A 578 9.25 -15.24 -26.18
C ILE A 578 10.67 -15.63 -25.81
N SER A 579 10.99 -16.92 -25.86
CA SER A 579 12.27 -17.46 -25.38
C SER A 579 12.94 -18.31 -26.45
N LEU A 580 14.28 -18.29 -26.47
CA LEU A 580 15.10 -19.24 -27.22
C LEU A 580 15.54 -20.36 -26.28
N TRP A 581 15.27 -21.59 -26.65
CA TRP A 581 15.57 -22.79 -25.88
C TRP A 581 16.56 -23.66 -26.64
N LEU A 582 17.69 -24.01 -26.03
CA LEU A 582 18.55 -25.07 -26.52
C LEU A 582 17.99 -26.41 -26.06
N VAL A 583 17.62 -27.27 -27.00
CA VAL A 583 16.89 -28.51 -26.73
C VAL A 583 17.79 -29.72 -27.01
N PRO A 584 17.81 -30.74 -26.12
CA PRO A 584 18.51 -31.99 -26.38
C PRO A 584 17.99 -32.69 -27.65
N ASN A 585 18.81 -33.55 -28.24
CA ASN A 585 18.34 -34.44 -29.29
C ASN A 585 17.15 -35.30 -28.82
N GLU A 586 16.35 -35.80 -29.78
CA GLU A 586 15.09 -36.50 -29.49
C GLU A 586 15.24 -37.67 -28.51
N GLU A 587 16.31 -38.44 -28.64
CA GLU A 587 16.58 -39.62 -27.81
C GLU A 587 16.90 -39.21 -26.36
N THR A 588 17.87 -38.32 -26.16
CA THR A 588 18.25 -37.82 -24.84
C THR A 588 17.13 -37.03 -24.18
N ARG A 589 16.33 -36.29 -24.96
CA ARG A 589 15.15 -35.56 -24.47
C ARG A 589 14.15 -36.50 -23.79
N ARG A 590 13.82 -37.62 -24.44
CA ARG A 590 12.90 -38.64 -23.88
C ARG A 590 13.47 -39.28 -22.61
N LYS A 591 14.77 -39.57 -22.59
CA LYS A 591 15.46 -40.13 -21.41
C LYS A 591 15.36 -39.20 -20.21
N ILE A 592 15.65 -37.91 -20.42
CA ILE A 592 15.53 -36.88 -19.37
C ILE A 592 14.08 -36.69 -18.93
N GLU A 593 13.12 -36.70 -19.86
CA GLU A 593 11.68 -36.61 -19.54
C GLU A 593 11.24 -37.75 -18.60
N THR A 594 11.72 -38.99 -18.79
CA THR A 594 11.42 -40.08 -17.85
C THR A 594 11.97 -39.83 -16.45
N ALA A 595 13.16 -39.25 -16.33
CA ALA A 595 13.71 -38.85 -15.04
C ALA A 595 12.92 -37.70 -14.37
N MET A 596 12.22 -36.87 -15.17
CA MET A 596 11.37 -35.76 -14.72
C MET A 596 9.94 -36.19 -14.30
N LYS A 597 9.54 -37.45 -14.47
CA LYS A 597 8.20 -37.93 -14.09
C LYS A 597 8.00 -38.12 -12.58
N ILE A 598 9.04 -37.92 -11.77
CA ILE A 598 9.02 -38.22 -10.32
C ILE A 598 8.44 -37.01 -9.57
N GLY A 599 7.13 -37.05 -9.34
CA GLY A 599 6.43 -36.07 -8.50
C GLY A 599 5.97 -36.65 -7.14
N PRO A 600 5.61 -35.79 -6.18
CA PRO A 600 4.78 -36.20 -5.06
C PRO A 600 3.39 -36.61 -5.58
N PRO A 601 2.68 -37.55 -4.90
CA PRO A 601 1.37 -38.02 -5.33
C PRO A 601 0.28 -36.94 -5.28
N THR A 602 0.51 -35.87 -4.50
CA THR A 602 -0.41 -34.75 -4.33
C THR A 602 0.39 -33.45 -4.24
N THR A 603 -0.04 -32.41 -4.96
CA THR A 603 0.53 -31.07 -4.90
C THR A 603 -0.47 -30.10 -4.28
N ASN A 604 -0.01 -29.06 -3.58
CA ASN A 604 -0.93 -28.02 -3.07
C ASN A 604 -1.29 -27.01 -4.17
N SER A 605 -0.45 -26.86 -5.19
CA SER A 605 -0.74 -26.04 -6.36
C SER A 605 -0.91 -26.86 -7.65
N PRO A 606 -1.91 -26.52 -8.50
CA PRO A 606 -2.03 -27.08 -9.85
C PRO A 606 -0.95 -26.56 -10.82
N SER A 607 -0.20 -25.51 -10.46
CA SER A 607 0.92 -24.99 -11.24
C SER A 607 2.26 -25.66 -10.91
N SER A 608 2.32 -26.51 -9.88
CA SER A 608 3.51 -27.28 -9.53
C SER A 608 3.60 -28.54 -10.38
N PHE A 609 4.82 -28.93 -10.75
CA PHE A 609 5.10 -30.10 -11.60
C PHE A 609 4.35 -30.08 -12.95
N PRO A 610 4.28 -28.94 -13.68
CA PRO A 610 3.72 -28.97 -15.00
C PRO A 610 4.63 -29.78 -15.94
N PRO A 611 4.08 -30.51 -16.92
CA PRO A 611 4.90 -31.11 -17.97
C PRO A 611 5.48 -30.02 -18.88
N PHE A 612 6.77 -30.14 -19.23
CA PHE A 612 7.46 -29.32 -20.22
C PHE A 612 8.63 -30.09 -20.83
N GLN A 613 9.08 -29.67 -22.02
CA GLN A 613 10.24 -30.29 -22.67
C GLN A 613 11.55 -29.84 -21.99
N PRO A 614 12.49 -30.73 -21.68
CA PRO A 614 13.76 -30.35 -21.06
C PRO A 614 14.56 -29.45 -22.02
N HIS A 615 15.00 -28.30 -21.51
CA HIS A 615 15.69 -27.29 -22.30
C HIS A 615 16.61 -26.41 -21.43
N VAL A 616 17.60 -25.78 -22.06
CA VAL A 616 18.37 -24.67 -21.49
C VAL A 616 17.89 -23.37 -22.10
N THR A 617 17.44 -22.42 -21.28
CA THR A 617 17.02 -21.10 -21.78
C THR A 617 18.25 -20.29 -22.19
N LEU A 618 18.33 -19.92 -23.48
CA LEU A 618 19.42 -19.16 -24.06
C LEU A 618 19.19 -17.65 -23.95
N ALA A 619 18.00 -17.18 -24.32
CA ALA A 619 17.61 -15.77 -24.26
C ALA A 619 16.09 -15.62 -24.18
N SER A 620 15.61 -14.46 -23.74
CA SER A 620 14.19 -14.09 -23.76
C SER A 620 14.01 -12.63 -24.15
N SER A 621 13.00 -12.36 -24.99
CA SER A 621 12.65 -11.03 -25.48
C SER A 621 11.16 -10.97 -25.81
N SER A 622 10.58 -9.76 -25.82
CA SER A 622 9.22 -9.54 -26.32
C SER A 622 9.15 -9.52 -27.86
N ASP A 623 10.28 -9.35 -28.55
CA ASP A 623 10.36 -9.30 -30.01
C ASP A 623 10.83 -10.66 -30.60
N PRO A 624 9.93 -11.42 -31.25
CA PRO A 624 10.31 -12.68 -31.89
C PRO A 624 11.22 -12.49 -33.09
N THR A 625 11.16 -11.36 -33.79
CA THR A 625 11.97 -11.14 -34.99
C THR A 625 13.43 -10.90 -34.63
N ALA A 626 13.69 -10.14 -33.57
CA ALA A 626 15.02 -9.97 -32.99
C ALA A 626 15.61 -11.32 -32.54
N LEU A 627 14.83 -12.15 -31.84
CA LEU A 627 15.30 -13.48 -31.42
C LEU A 627 15.64 -14.37 -32.62
N ARG A 628 14.83 -14.38 -33.68
CA ARG A 628 15.12 -15.14 -34.90
C ARG A 628 16.39 -14.67 -35.60
N ALA A 629 16.59 -13.35 -35.69
CA ALA A 629 17.76 -12.77 -36.35
C ALA A 629 19.07 -13.01 -35.57
N ALA A 630 18.97 -13.16 -34.24
CA ALA A 630 20.11 -13.40 -33.36
C ALA A 630 20.59 -14.86 -33.32
N VAL A 631 19.88 -15.80 -33.94
CA VAL A 631 20.35 -17.20 -34.06
C VAL A 631 21.34 -17.30 -35.23
N PRO A 632 22.61 -17.71 -35.01
CA PRO A 632 23.57 -17.86 -36.10
C PRO A 632 23.15 -18.99 -37.05
N ARG A 633 23.24 -18.74 -38.37
CA ARG A 633 22.77 -19.67 -39.41
C ARG A 633 23.58 -20.96 -39.51
N ASP A 634 24.87 -20.91 -39.17
CA ASP A 634 25.82 -22.02 -39.27
C ASP A 634 26.32 -22.45 -37.88
N GLN A 635 25.48 -22.30 -36.85
CA GLN A 635 25.83 -22.69 -35.49
C GLN A 635 25.97 -24.22 -35.41
N PRO A 636 27.13 -24.77 -35.00
CA PRO A 636 27.30 -26.20 -34.79
C PRO A 636 26.52 -26.67 -33.55
N ALA A 637 26.25 -27.97 -33.49
CA ALA A 637 25.69 -28.62 -32.30
C ALA A 637 26.49 -28.27 -31.04
N ILE A 638 25.78 -28.04 -29.94
CA ILE A 638 26.36 -27.48 -28.72
C ILE A 638 26.42 -28.56 -27.64
N PRO A 639 27.62 -29.06 -27.29
CA PRO A 639 27.75 -29.99 -26.18
C PRO A 639 27.49 -29.26 -24.85
N VAL A 640 26.60 -29.83 -24.06
CA VAL A 640 26.17 -29.34 -22.74
C VAL A 640 26.55 -30.37 -21.69
N SER A 641 27.30 -30.01 -20.66
CA SER A 641 27.62 -30.92 -19.54
C SER A 641 27.06 -30.42 -18.21
N PHE A 642 26.61 -31.35 -17.38
CA PHE A 642 25.95 -31.05 -16.10
C PHE A 642 26.97 -30.81 -14.98
N LYS A 643 26.75 -29.76 -14.19
CA LYS A 643 27.66 -29.28 -13.14
C LYS A 643 27.19 -29.62 -11.72
N SER A 644 25.98 -29.22 -11.36
CA SER A 644 25.44 -29.36 -9.99
C SER A 644 23.92 -29.44 -10.01
N LEU A 645 23.31 -30.23 -9.11
CA LEU A 645 21.88 -30.17 -8.85
C LEU A 645 21.61 -29.10 -7.80
N GLU A 646 20.84 -28.09 -8.18
CA GLU A 646 20.57 -26.92 -7.36
C GLU A 646 19.07 -26.73 -7.12
N VAL A 647 18.78 -26.13 -5.96
CA VAL A 647 17.43 -25.74 -5.56
C VAL A 647 17.41 -24.22 -5.54
N GLY A 648 16.53 -23.63 -6.34
CA GLY A 648 16.39 -22.18 -6.40
C GLY A 648 15.07 -21.67 -5.86
N GLU A 649 15.03 -20.37 -5.64
CA GLU A 649 13.88 -19.69 -5.05
C GLU A 649 12.83 -19.26 -6.08
N LYS A 650 13.21 -19.20 -7.37
CA LYS A 650 12.32 -18.79 -8.46
C LYS A 650 11.56 -19.98 -9.04
N TYR A 651 10.33 -19.75 -9.51
CA TYR A 651 9.50 -20.79 -10.12
C TYR A 651 10.20 -21.54 -11.26
N PHE A 652 10.78 -20.80 -12.22
CA PHE A 652 11.52 -21.38 -13.35
C PHE A 652 12.92 -21.90 -13.00
N MET A 653 13.35 -21.78 -11.74
CA MET A 653 14.61 -22.31 -11.23
C MET A 653 14.34 -23.04 -9.90
N SER A 654 13.26 -23.82 -9.82
CA SER A 654 12.86 -24.45 -8.55
C SER A 654 13.78 -25.62 -8.19
N VAL A 655 13.89 -26.59 -9.10
CA VAL A 655 14.87 -27.67 -9.04
C VAL A 655 15.48 -27.79 -10.44
N PHE A 656 16.77 -27.54 -10.56
CA PHE A 656 17.46 -27.46 -11.85
C PHE A 656 18.87 -28.01 -11.77
N VAL A 657 19.40 -28.40 -12.91
CA VAL A 657 20.81 -28.78 -13.08
C VAL A 657 21.55 -27.61 -13.67
N ALA A 658 22.49 -27.03 -12.93
CA ALA A 658 23.40 -26.04 -13.47
C ALA A 658 24.30 -26.69 -14.52
N VAL A 659 24.62 -25.95 -15.57
CA VAL A 659 25.42 -26.45 -16.69
C VAL A 659 26.81 -25.81 -16.65
N HIS A 660 27.83 -26.57 -17.05
CA HIS A 660 29.17 -26.02 -17.25
C HIS A 660 29.16 -25.01 -18.39
N SER A 661 29.48 -23.75 -18.07
CA SER A 661 29.56 -22.65 -19.03
C SER A 661 30.91 -21.93 -18.88
N ALA A 662 32.00 -22.68 -19.05
CA ALA A 662 33.33 -22.12 -18.98
C ALA A 662 33.57 -21.15 -20.15
N HIS A 663 34.39 -20.12 -19.93
CA HIS A 663 34.77 -19.17 -20.96
C HIS A 663 35.41 -19.90 -22.14
N GLY A 664 34.92 -19.63 -23.36
CA GLY A 664 35.37 -20.31 -24.58
C GLY A 664 34.70 -21.66 -24.87
N SER A 665 33.77 -22.13 -24.03
CA SER A 665 32.90 -23.26 -24.38
C SER A 665 31.94 -22.88 -25.53
N PRO A 666 31.47 -23.83 -26.35
CA PRO A 666 30.51 -23.54 -27.42
C PRO A 666 29.21 -22.88 -26.91
N LEU A 667 28.72 -23.34 -25.74
CA LEU A 667 27.53 -22.77 -25.10
C LEU A 667 27.76 -21.32 -24.64
N GLU A 668 28.88 -21.03 -23.97
CA GLU A 668 29.16 -19.66 -23.53
C GLU A 668 29.45 -18.74 -24.71
N THR A 669 30.10 -19.23 -25.77
CA THR A 669 30.30 -18.49 -27.02
C THR A 669 28.96 -18.07 -27.65
N LEU A 670 27.98 -18.98 -27.70
CA LEU A 670 26.64 -18.65 -28.19
C LEU A 670 25.96 -17.63 -27.25
N ARG A 671 26.09 -17.80 -25.94
CA ARG A 671 25.48 -16.87 -24.96
C ARG A 671 26.10 -15.48 -25.04
N GLU A 672 27.42 -15.36 -25.23
CA GLU A 672 28.11 -14.10 -25.49
C GLU A 672 27.63 -13.45 -26.79
N HIS A 673 27.46 -14.24 -27.87
CA HIS A 673 26.87 -13.75 -29.12
C HIS A 673 25.44 -13.22 -28.92
N LEU A 674 24.61 -13.92 -28.13
CA LEU A 674 23.25 -13.49 -27.82
C LEU A 674 23.24 -12.24 -26.93
N ARG A 675 24.14 -12.11 -25.96
CA ARG A 675 24.30 -10.87 -25.16
C ARG A 675 24.71 -9.70 -26.03
N ALA A 676 25.64 -9.91 -26.97
CA ALA A 676 26.05 -8.88 -27.92
C ALA A 676 24.91 -8.46 -28.86
N SER A 677 24.06 -9.40 -29.27
CA SER A 677 22.98 -9.15 -30.24
C SER A 677 21.69 -8.61 -29.61
N LEU A 678 21.36 -9.03 -28.39
CA LEU A 678 20.07 -8.78 -27.73
C LEU A 678 20.19 -7.96 -26.43
N GLY A 679 21.41 -7.79 -25.92
CA GLY A 679 21.71 -7.14 -24.63
C GLY A 679 21.81 -8.11 -23.46
N ASP A 680 22.58 -7.74 -22.44
CA ASP A 680 22.86 -8.58 -21.26
C ASP A 680 21.59 -9.01 -20.51
N ALA A 681 20.58 -8.15 -20.46
CA ALA A 681 19.32 -8.43 -19.77
C ALA A 681 18.47 -9.53 -20.44
N ALA A 682 18.72 -9.82 -21.72
CA ALA A 682 17.97 -10.84 -22.47
C ALA A 682 18.46 -12.26 -22.17
N VAL A 683 19.72 -12.43 -21.77
CA VAL A 683 20.36 -13.74 -21.54
C VAL A 683 20.37 -14.06 -20.03
N PRO A 684 19.85 -15.22 -19.59
CA PRO A 684 19.90 -15.60 -18.18
C PRO A 684 21.34 -15.65 -17.67
N PRO A 685 21.64 -15.18 -16.44
CA PRO A 685 23.01 -15.11 -15.92
C PRO A 685 23.64 -16.51 -15.77
N VAL A 686 22.85 -17.51 -15.40
CA VAL A 686 23.28 -18.90 -15.22
C VAL A 686 22.61 -19.79 -16.24
N ALA A 687 23.41 -20.53 -17.03
CA ALA A 687 22.91 -21.58 -17.90
C ALA A 687 22.49 -22.79 -17.04
N HIS A 688 21.24 -23.20 -17.17
CA HIS A 688 20.68 -24.30 -16.40
C HIS A 688 19.62 -25.06 -17.18
N LEU A 689 19.49 -26.36 -16.88
CA LEU A 689 18.41 -27.24 -17.31
C LEU A 689 17.41 -27.39 -16.17
N SER A 690 16.19 -26.90 -16.35
CA SER A 690 15.14 -27.07 -15.34
C SER A 690 14.63 -28.51 -15.32
N LEU A 691 14.58 -29.13 -14.13
CA LEU A 691 13.99 -30.45 -13.95
C LEU A 691 12.53 -30.36 -13.48
N TYR A 692 12.24 -29.41 -12.59
CA TYR A 692 10.89 -29.20 -12.05
C TYR A 692 10.60 -27.72 -11.86
N TYR A 693 9.39 -27.30 -12.24
CA TYR A 693 8.81 -26.02 -11.85
C TYR A 693 7.85 -26.26 -10.69
N ILE A 694 8.16 -25.68 -9.53
CA ILE A 694 7.42 -25.91 -8.29
C ILE A 694 6.95 -24.56 -7.79
N ASP A 695 5.64 -24.40 -7.66
CA ASP A 695 5.02 -23.16 -7.21
C ASP A 695 5.50 -22.77 -5.80
N LYS A 696 5.41 -21.47 -5.46
CA LYS A 696 5.76 -20.98 -4.12
C LYS A 696 4.89 -21.65 -3.05
N ALA A 697 3.64 -22.01 -3.37
CA ALA A 697 2.76 -22.78 -2.49
C ALA A 697 3.32 -24.16 -2.10
N ASP A 698 4.18 -24.73 -2.94
CA ASP A 698 4.87 -26.01 -2.73
C ASP A 698 6.39 -25.80 -2.52
N LYS A 699 6.84 -24.64 -2.01
CA LYS A 699 8.29 -24.35 -1.81
C LYS A 699 8.99 -25.45 -0.99
N GLY A 700 8.31 -26.01 0.01
CA GLY A 700 8.83 -27.13 0.83
C GLY A 700 9.10 -28.41 0.04
N GLU A 701 8.42 -28.60 -1.09
CA GLU A 701 8.63 -29.75 -1.98
C GLU A 701 9.94 -29.63 -2.77
N ARG A 702 10.52 -28.43 -2.95
CA ARG A 702 11.73 -28.25 -3.77
C ARG A 702 12.94 -28.97 -3.20
N GLU A 703 13.22 -28.75 -1.91
CA GLU A 703 14.29 -29.46 -1.20
C GLU A 703 13.99 -30.94 -1.04
N TYR A 704 12.72 -31.30 -0.85
CA TYR A 704 12.30 -32.69 -0.76
C TYR A 704 12.55 -33.45 -2.07
N VAL A 705 12.14 -32.88 -3.21
CA VAL A 705 12.36 -33.44 -4.55
C VAL A 705 13.84 -33.53 -4.86
N ALA A 706 14.64 -32.49 -4.59
CA ALA A 706 16.08 -32.55 -4.80
C ALA A 706 16.76 -33.64 -3.95
N ARG A 707 16.38 -33.77 -2.67
CA ARG A 707 16.87 -34.87 -1.81
C ARG A 707 16.41 -36.23 -2.33
N ARG A 708 15.17 -36.34 -2.80
CA ARG A 708 14.59 -37.57 -3.34
C ARG A 708 15.31 -38.03 -4.61
N LEU A 709 15.63 -37.09 -5.51
CA LEU A 709 16.42 -37.36 -6.72
C LEU A 709 17.81 -37.92 -6.36
N LYS A 710 18.45 -37.39 -5.31
CA LYS A 710 19.74 -37.90 -4.82
C LYS A 710 19.60 -39.27 -4.14
N SER A 711 18.58 -39.45 -3.29
CA SER A 711 18.39 -40.69 -2.52
C SER A 711 17.93 -41.88 -3.36
N GLU A 712 17.11 -41.63 -4.38
CA GLU A 712 16.67 -42.65 -5.34
C GLU A 712 17.72 -42.91 -6.45
N LEU A 713 18.93 -42.37 -6.31
CA LEU A 713 20.02 -42.48 -7.30
C LEU A 713 19.63 -42.02 -8.71
N ARG A 714 18.63 -41.13 -8.81
CA ARG A 714 18.18 -40.50 -10.06
C ARG A 714 19.13 -39.42 -10.52
N VAL A 715 19.81 -38.77 -9.58
CA VAL A 715 20.88 -37.81 -9.85
C VAL A 715 22.10 -38.19 -9.00
N LEU A 716 23.20 -38.51 -9.66
CA LEU A 716 24.46 -38.88 -9.05
C LEU A 716 25.43 -37.70 -9.14
N GLU A 717 25.86 -37.20 -7.99
CA GLU A 717 26.90 -36.17 -7.91
C GLU A 717 28.25 -36.86 -7.66
N GLY A 718 29.22 -36.62 -8.55
CA GLY A 718 30.60 -37.10 -8.43
C GLY A 718 31.60 -35.97 -8.60
N GLY A 719 32.87 -36.21 -8.24
CA GLY A 719 33.95 -35.23 -8.36
C GLY A 719 34.26 -34.45 -7.08
N ARG A 720 35.39 -33.73 -7.06
CA ARG A 720 35.89 -33.00 -5.88
C ARG A 720 36.16 -31.55 -6.26
N GLY A 721 35.48 -30.60 -5.61
CA GLY A 721 35.67 -29.16 -5.85
C GLY A 721 34.98 -28.69 -7.14
N ASP A 722 35.67 -27.87 -7.93
CA ASP A 722 35.15 -27.27 -9.18
C ASP A 722 34.91 -28.29 -10.31
N GLU A 723 35.41 -29.53 -10.16
CA GLU A 723 35.16 -30.66 -11.07
C GLU A 723 33.94 -31.49 -10.66
N SER A 724 32.92 -30.87 -10.05
CA SER A 724 31.67 -31.55 -9.78
C SER A 724 30.99 -31.92 -11.10
N VAL A 725 30.73 -33.22 -11.27
CA VAL A 725 30.05 -33.81 -12.43
C VAL A 725 28.76 -34.41 -11.92
N VAL A 726 27.64 -34.01 -12.54
CA VAL A 726 26.32 -34.57 -12.25
C VAL A 726 25.92 -35.53 -13.35
N LYS A 727 25.42 -36.70 -12.99
CA LYS A 727 24.83 -37.65 -13.92
C LYS A 727 23.35 -37.85 -13.61
N ILE A 728 22.50 -37.80 -14.62
CA ILE A 728 21.07 -38.09 -14.51
C ILE A 728 20.85 -39.55 -14.93
N ALA A 729 20.29 -40.36 -14.04
CA ALA A 729 19.95 -41.75 -14.28
C ALA A 729 18.57 -41.81 -14.97
N CYS A 730 18.57 -42.23 -16.23
CA CYS A 730 17.39 -42.31 -17.08
C CYS A 730 16.93 -43.76 -17.20
N PHE A 731 15.62 -43.98 -17.08
CA PHE A 731 15.00 -45.31 -17.08
C PHE A 731 14.10 -45.41 -18.31
N TYR A 732 13.98 -46.60 -18.89
CA TYR A 732 13.09 -46.86 -20.01
C TYR A 732 11.75 -47.37 -19.47
N ASP A 733 10.64 -46.78 -19.92
CA ASP A 733 9.29 -47.16 -19.46
C ASP A 733 8.80 -48.50 -20.07
N ASP A 734 9.53 -49.06 -21.05
CA ASP A 734 8.99 -50.08 -21.97
C ASP A 734 9.54 -51.51 -21.81
N ILE A 735 10.36 -51.82 -20.79
CA ILE A 735 10.98 -53.16 -20.67
C ILE A 735 10.86 -53.70 -19.24
N GLU A 736 10.19 -54.85 -19.07
CA GLU A 736 9.99 -55.56 -17.79
C GLU A 736 11.28 -56.16 -17.19
N GLU A 737 12.43 -56.03 -17.85
CA GLU A 737 13.71 -56.53 -17.37
C GLU A 737 14.49 -55.44 -16.63
N GLU A 738 15.06 -55.84 -15.49
CA GLU A 738 15.87 -55.07 -14.54
C GLU A 738 17.20 -54.61 -15.20
N GLN A 739 17.13 -53.65 -16.12
CA GLN A 739 18.30 -53.02 -16.74
C GLN A 739 18.84 -51.90 -15.85
N ASP A 740 20.17 -51.83 -15.76
CA ASP A 740 20.87 -50.73 -15.11
C ASP A 740 20.50 -49.39 -15.77
N PRO A 741 20.23 -48.33 -15.00
CA PRO A 741 19.83 -47.05 -15.57
C PRO A 741 20.95 -46.43 -16.40
N GLU A 742 20.60 -45.85 -17.54
CA GLU A 742 21.57 -45.14 -18.38
C GLU A 742 21.93 -43.81 -17.70
N LEU A 743 23.22 -43.62 -17.44
CA LEU A 743 23.73 -42.43 -16.78
C LEU A 743 24.18 -41.39 -17.82
N ILE A 744 23.48 -40.26 -17.85
CA ILE A 744 23.76 -39.17 -18.78
C ILE A 744 24.38 -38.00 -18.02
N ASP A 745 25.57 -37.54 -18.42
CA ASP A 745 26.29 -36.42 -17.81
C ASP A 745 26.19 -35.10 -18.61
N GLY A 746 25.41 -35.10 -19.68
CA GLY A 746 25.23 -33.98 -20.58
C GLY A 746 24.35 -34.29 -21.78
N PHE A 747 24.19 -33.35 -22.71
CA PHE A 747 23.50 -33.60 -23.98
C PHE A 747 24.08 -32.75 -25.10
N ASP A 748 23.90 -33.20 -26.34
CA ASP A 748 24.17 -32.37 -27.51
C ASP A 748 22.91 -31.60 -27.90
N GLY A 749 23.00 -30.27 -27.83
CA GLY A 749 21.96 -29.38 -28.32
C GLY A 749 22.01 -29.35 -29.84
N GLU A 750 21.11 -30.09 -30.50
CA GLU A 750 20.98 -30.13 -31.97
C GLU A 750 19.96 -29.11 -32.50
N GLU A 751 19.06 -28.61 -31.63
CA GLU A 751 18.00 -27.69 -32.03
C GLU A 751 17.91 -26.49 -31.08
N ILE A 752 17.64 -25.32 -31.65
CA ILE A 752 17.20 -24.13 -30.91
C ILE A 752 15.73 -23.89 -31.21
N TRP A 753 14.88 -23.84 -30.19
CA TRP A 753 13.45 -23.60 -30.34
C TRP A 753 13.10 -22.17 -29.95
N LEU A 754 12.30 -21.50 -30.78
CA LEU A 754 11.66 -20.24 -30.46
C LEU A 754 10.29 -20.54 -29.86
N VAL A 755 10.09 -20.23 -28.58
CA VAL A 755 8.90 -20.62 -27.82
C VAL A 755 8.17 -19.40 -27.30
N ARG A 756 6.85 -19.39 -27.46
CA ARG A 756 5.95 -18.39 -26.89
C ARG A 756 5.52 -18.84 -25.49
N CYS A 757 6.08 -18.20 -24.46
CA CYS A 757 5.85 -18.53 -23.07
C CYS A 757 4.67 -17.72 -22.49
N LYS A 758 3.48 -17.81 -23.11
CA LYS A 758 2.26 -17.10 -22.67
C LYS A 758 1.31 -18.05 -21.95
N GLY A 759 0.92 -17.68 -20.73
CA GLY A 759 0.00 -18.48 -19.91
C GLY A 759 0.70 -19.60 -19.11
N PRO A 760 -0.05 -20.59 -18.60
CA PRO A 760 0.52 -21.70 -17.84
C PRO A 760 1.48 -22.52 -18.71
N VAL A 761 2.49 -23.15 -18.10
CA VAL A 761 3.55 -23.90 -18.79
C VAL A 761 3.03 -24.89 -19.85
N PRO A 762 1.97 -25.68 -19.59
CA PRO A 762 1.44 -26.61 -20.60
C PRO A 762 0.82 -25.93 -21.84
N SER A 763 0.52 -24.62 -21.77
CA SER A 763 -0.03 -23.86 -22.91
C SER A 763 1.05 -23.15 -23.73
N TRP A 764 2.34 -23.37 -23.46
CA TRP A 764 3.42 -22.76 -24.21
C TRP A 764 3.54 -23.37 -25.62
N GLU A 765 3.82 -22.52 -26.60
CA GLU A 765 3.74 -22.90 -28.02
C GLU A 765 5.10 -22.73 -28.71
N VAL A 766 5.58 -23.78 -29.38
CA VAL A 766 6.80 -23.72 -30.20
C VAL A 766 6.47 -23.03 -31.53
N LEU A 767 7.03 -21.84 -31.74
CA LEU A 767 6.80 -21.05 -32.95
C LEU A 767 7.70 -21.46 -34.11
N GLN A 768 8.95 -21.84 -33.82
CA GLN A 768 9.95 -22.20 -34.84
C GLN A 768 11.04 -23.07 -34.22
N LYS A 769 11.63 -23.95 -35.03
CA LYS A 769 12.79 -24.75 -34.68
C LYS A 769 13.94 -24.44 -35.65
N PHE A 770 15.13 -24.23 -35.11
CA PHE A 770 16.38 -24.04 -35.84
C PHE A 770 17.22 -25.30 -35.65
N ILE A 771 17.53 -25.99 -36.74
CA ILE A 771 18.39 -27.16 -36.72
C ILE A 771 19.84 -26.66 -36.79
N LEU A 772 20.68 -27.10 -35.85
CA LEU A 772 22.09 -26.76 -35.80
C LEU A 772 22.89 -27.67 -36.74
N ALA A 773 24.00 -27.15 -37.25
CA ALA A 773 24.88 -27.90 -38.14
C ALA A 773 25.51 -29.08 -37.37
N LYS A 774 25.46 -30.28 -37.95
CA LYS A 774 26.09 -31.49 -37.39
C LYS A 774 27.58 -31.52 -37.63
#